data_AF-A0A9N9AEN2-F1
#
_entry.id   AF-A0A9N9AEN2-F1
#
_cell.length_a   1.000
_cell.length_b   1.000
_cell.length_c   1.000
_cell.angle_alpha   90.00
_cell.angle_beta   90.00
_cell.angle_gamma   90.00
#
_symmetry.space_group_name_H-M   'P 1'
#
loop_
_entity.id
_entity.type
_entity.pdbx_description
1 polymer ?
#
loop_
_entity_poly.entity_id
_entity_poly.type
_entity_poly.pdbx_seq_one_letter_code
_entity_poly.pdbx_strand_id
1 'polypeptide(L)'
;MDNWFEVRTTCDANLNVASSISAIAFDPNQELLWTGNDKGRIASHFGSGLHRYTSFRAHLAPVIQILVNDRGVISLSSDAVKMTNRRGLVRWTLSNEDTTDLRCMTYTTMPDSEILAAGKQHNMLVINVARGTVVKKVESESEIVVMRKSRLVCCGATSGEVTLRDPRTFKVEHRVQAHTGTISDIDTIGNLLLTCGFSARHGNLIIDPLVKVYDIRTMRPLVPMPFPTGPCFLKMHPKLSTTVFIVSQSGQFHVCDIGNTSDIHFYQANTSSYINAIDLSTSGEMLAFGDAASFVHLWEDRKDAKINAYSNPIELPSMPATTPPITVGEKDSLSLIGMPYYKEPLLSVWPSNMIFEVGNPPPKIDPEILNNIKMIDFVGYSPNPGNKKRNQVVRYSRKKHKAGTPKFRSEKERELQSGKGSKEPSSLFDDESELDATSNRMPKYYKRVEIKYSRFGVDDFDFEFYNKTHYAGLETHITNSYCNSLLQVLFFTPVLRSITKSHIGSDCTKENCLCCELGFLFRMLEDAKGRNCQASNFLRAFGTIPQVLALGLFEPDEPDEKTPYSMLIQNFNRFILEQLHQECNSNNNPRLLKSLPLEKTPLSMIQQLFGMQVASISKCQCDTQTDRLTTPFVLDLQFSSKNHKGKERESKTKSFVDILRTSIRRETQQKAWCNNCQQYVPTIAKKIPKSLPPVLSINCGVGTSVPADIWRTLDGQKSWLPKRISMDLDDDDNLTVKELASNAVVDINTSGSSKSANYELMAIISQVRVEKEIPHLVACVKDESESTSKSPWYLFNDFLVKNVTEQEVFNFQGVWKTPVVLYYSRVDISDLMDTSALPSKIDKSILFKDISISKHRLTNKKSSVLLTPEELPQPGTLVAIDAEFVALNQEETEIISDGTKSVIRPKRLSLARVSVLRGEGVKENVPFIDDYIAASEPVVDYLTEFSGIAAGDLDEASSKHTLVPLKVAYKKLRLLLDLGCIFVGHGLKKDFRIINILVPPGQVIDTVDIFHIKNRQRKISLRFLAWYLLNQDIQTDTHDSIEDARTALAIYKKYLQFKSEGIFEEVLEDIYSEGRKYNWKPTPGVFPTSRIGNSFSNLSETNIREIPPPISEIPPSIPEIPLLISEGTEIPPLTSEGAESLTSLTPEETEIRPSLASEEREINPSLAPEETKNIPFSASEETEIPPPLI
;
A
#
# COMPACT_ATOMS: atom_id res chain seq x y z
N MET A 1 -68.68 9.41 41.90
CA MET A 1 -67.35 8.97 42.37
C MET A 1 -67.44 8.95 43.87
N ASP A 2 -67.04 7.84 44.47
CA ASP A 2 -66.80 7.85 45.91
C ASP A 2 -65.53 8.69 46.13
N ASN A 3 -65.32 9.23 47.34
CA ASN A 3 -64.16 10.08 47.59
C ASN A 3 -62.86 9.30 47.32
N TRP A 4 -61.97 9.86 46.48
CA TRP A 4 -60.61 9.31 46.28
C TRP A 4 -59.84 9.26 47.61
N PHE A 5 -59.15 8.15 47.89
CA PHE A 5 -58.29 8.00 49.08
C PHE A 5 -56.96 7.32 48.74
N GLU A 6 -55.91 7.66 49.49
CA GLU A 6 -54.59 7.03 49.38
C GLU A 6 -54.63 5.62 49.99
N VAL A 7 -54.24 4.61 49.21
CA VAL A 7 -54.31 3.21 49.63
C VAL A 7 -52.96 2.71 50.09
N ARG A 8 -51.91 2.99 49.31
CA ARG A 8 -50.59 2.45 49.59
C ARG A 8 -49.49 3.36 49.06
N THR A 9 -48.41 3.40 49.84
CA THR A 9 -47.15 4.04 49.45
C THR A 9 -46.05 2.99 49.48
N THR A 10 -45.25 2.91 48.42
CA THR A 10 -44.08 2.01 48.36
C THR A 10 -42.83 2.75 47.95
N CYS A 11 -41.70 2.42 48.57
CA CYS A 11 -40.36 2.89 48.23
C CYS A 11 -39.51 1.71 47.74
N ASP A 12 -38.50 1.96 46.89
CA ASP A 12 -37.58 0.90 46.48
C ASP A 12 -36.83 0.34 47.72
N ALA A 13 -36.68 -0.98 47.79
CA ALA A 13 -36.17 -1.69 48.96
C ALA A 13 -34.69 -1.39 49.29
N ASN A 14 -33.97 -0.70 48.39
CA ASN A 14 -32.54 -0.42 48.50
C ASN A 14 -32.31 1.07 48.82
N LEU A 15 -32.45 1.43 50.10
CA LEU A 15 -32.32 2.80 50.62
C LEU A 15 -30.97 3.48 50.30
N ASN A 16 -29.89 2.72 50.11
CA ASN A 16 -28.56 3.25 49.76
C ASN A 16 -28.48 3.82 48.34
N VAL A 17 -29.52 3.63 47.51
CA VAL A 17 -29.57 4.04 46.11
C VAL A 17 -30.86 4.81 45.84
N ALA A 18 -31.27 5.71 46.75
CA ALA A 18 -32.40 6.61 46.49
C ALA A 18 -32.24 7.27 45.10
N SER A 19 -33.31 7.26 44.32
CA SER A 19 -33.34 7.64 42.90
C SER A 19 -34.71 8.21 42.58
N SER A 20 -34.75 9.44 42.09
CA SER A 20 -36.00 10.13 41.78
C SER A 20 -36.82 9.33 40.76
N ILE A 21 -38.11 9.15 41.02
CA ILE A 21 -39.02 8.55 40.04
C ILE A 21 -39.26 9.58 38.94
N SER A 22 -38.87 9.24 37.71
CA SER A 22 -38.91 10.14 36.56
C SER A 22 -40.04 9.82 35.58
N ALA A 23 -40.55 8.58 35.58
CA ALA A 23 -41.65 8.17 34.71
C ALA A 23 -42.54 7.12 35.40
N ILE A 24 -43.85 7.18 35.14
CA ILE A 24 -44.83 6.20 35.59
C ILE A 24 -45.77 5.88 34.41
N ALA A 25 -46.16 4.62 34.27
CA ALA A 25 -47.19 4.19 33.32
C ALA A 25 -47.95 2.95 33.82
N PHE A 26 -49.27 2.96 33.77
CA PHE A 26 -50.07 1.74 33.95
C PHE A 26 -49.98 0.83 32.71
N ASP A 27 -49.97 -0.48 32.93
CA ASP A 27 -50.03 -1.47 31.85
C ASP A 27 -51.49 -1.65 31.40
N PRO A 28 -51.84 -1.37 30.13
CA PRO A 28 -53.21 -1.49 29.66
C PRO A 28 -53.68 -2.94 29.50
N ASN A 29 -52.77 -3.93 29.54
CA ASN A 29 -53.08 -5.34 29.30
C ASN A 29 -52.98 -6.22 30.54
N GLN A 30 -52.20 -5.83 31.56
CA GLN A 30 -51.98 -6.61 32.78
C GLN A 30 -52.17 -5.71 34.01
N GLU A 31 -52.44 -6.29 35.19
CA GLU A 31 -52.53 -5.55 36.46
C GLU A 31 -51.15 -5.11 36.98
N LEU A 32 -50.39 -4.38 36.15
CA LEU A 32 -49.05 -3.89 36.44
C LEU A 32 -48.96 -2.36 36.37
N LEU A 33 -48.18 -1.79 37.29
CA LEU A 33 -47.73 -0.40 37.29
C LEU A 33 -46.22 -0.36 37.03
N TRP A 34 -45.81 0.32 35.97
CA TRP A 34 -44.41 0.51 35.59
C TRP A 34 -43.88 1.82 36.13
N THR A 35 -42.69 1.79 36.74
CA THR A 35 -41.98 2.97 37.24
C THR A 35 -40.56 3.01 36.69
N GLY A 36 -40.12 4.20 36.29
CA GLY A 36 -38.77 4.48 35.81
C GLY A 36 -38.11 5.53 36.69
N ASN A 37 -36.80 5.39 36.93
CA ASN A 37 -36.03 6.33 37.74
C ASN A 37 -34.94 7.07 36.95
N ASP A 38 -34.34 8.06 37.61
CA ASP A 38 -33.23 8.87 37.10
C ASP A 38 -31.93 8.10 36.80
N LYS A 39 -31.75 6.90 37.35
CA LYS A 39 -30.59 6.01 37.09
C LYS A 39 -30.80 5.04 35.93
N GLY A 40 -31.95 5.11 35.22
CA GLY A 40 -32.26 4.26 34.08
C GLY A 40 -32.82 2.88 34.44
N ARG A 41 -33.27 2.68 35.69
CA ARG A 41 -33.91 1.46 36.17
C ARG A 41 -35.41 1.51 35.95
N ILE A 42 -35.98 0.37 35.56
CA ILE A 42 -37.42 0.16 35.42
C ILE A 42 -37.86 -0.92 36.41
N ALA A 43 -38.96 -0.69 37.11
CA ALA A 43 -39.60 -1.64 37.99
C ALA A 43 -41.09 -1.78 37.66
N SER A 44 -41.65 -2.96 37.88
CA SER A 44 -43.08 -3.24 37.74
C SER A 44 -43.67 -3.66 39.08
N HIS A 45 -44.86 -3.17 39.40
CA HIS A 45 -45.58 -3.44 40.64
C HIS A 45 -46.94 -4.04 40.33
N PHE A 46 -47.36 -5.05 41.08
CA PHE A 46 -48.58 -5.82 40.84
C PHE A 46 -49.73 -5.39 41.74
N GLY A 47 -50.87 -5.08 41.11
CA GLY A 47 -52.16 -4.77 41.74
C GLY A 47 -52.17 -3.59 42.72
N SER A 48 -53.27 -3.45 43.48
CA SER A 48 -53.43 -2.45 44.56
C SER A 48 -52.39 -2.61 45.68
N GLY A 49 -51.82 -3.81 45.82
CA GLY A 49 -50.77 -4.10 46.78
C GLY A 49 -49.38 -3.55 46.42
N LEU A 50 -49.18 -3.01 45.21
CA LEU A 50 -47.87 -2.53 44.73
C LEU A 50 -46.71 -3.52 44.99
N HIS A 51 -47.00 -4.83 44.88
CA HIS A 51 -45.97 -5.85 45.11
C HIS A 51 -45.00 -5.88 43.92
N ARG A 52 -43.71 -5.72 44.16
CA ARG A 52 -42.71 -5.71 43.09
C ARG A 52 -42.71 -7.03 42.32
N TYR A 53 -42.98 -6.95 41.02
CA TYR A 53 -42.98 -8.09 40.09
C TYR A 53 -41.62 -8.25 39.41
N THR A 54 -41.10 -7.19 38.78
CA THR A 54 -39.77 -7.19 38.15
C THR A 54 -39.03 -5.89 38.42
N SER A 55 -37.69 -5.93 38.34
CA SER A 55 -36.86 -4.74 38.42
C SER A 55 -35.53 -4.95 37.71
N PHE A 56 -35.25 -4.14 36.70
CA PHE A 56 -34.07 -4.28 35.84
C PHE A 56 -33.56 -2.92 35.36
N ARG A 57 -32.29 -2.86 34.94
CA ARG A 57 -31.71 -1.64 34.37
C ARG A 57 -31.93 -1.61 32.86
N ALA A 58 -32.72 -0.63 32.40
CA ALA A 58 -33.02 -0.46 30.99
C ALA A 58 -31.98 0.43 30.29
N HIS A 59 -31.61 1.55 30.93
CA HIS A 59 -30.77 2.60 30.37
C HIS A 59 -29.62 2.96 31.32
N LEU A 60 -28.60 3.65 30.79
CA LEU A 60 -27.54 4.26 31.60
C LEU A 60 -27.92 5.68 32.06
N ALA A 61 -28.79 6.36 31.30
CA ALA A 61 -29.36 7.68 31.56
C ALA A 61 -30.80 7.57 32.12
N PRO A 62 -31.40 8.68 32.61
CA PRO A 62 -32.76 8.70 33.16
C PRO A 62 -33.82 8.11 32.23
N VAL A 63 -34.82 7.43 32.81
CA VAL A 63 -36.02 7.01 32.06
C VAL A 63 -36.97 8.18 31.97
N ILE A 64 -37.15 8.75 30.78
CA ILE A 64 -37.96 9.97 30.57
C ILE A 64 -39.43 9.63 30.40
N GLN A 65 -39.74 8.57 29.67
CA GLN A 65 -41.13 8.15 29.42
C GLN A 65 -41.21 6.63 29.22
N ILE A 66 -42.36 6.05 29.58
CA ILE A 66 -42.69 4.65 29.36
C ILE A 66 -43.98 4.58 28.54
N LEU A 67 -43.99 3.69 27.54
CA LEU A 67 -45.18 3.31 26.78
C LEU A 67 -45.31 1.78 26.82
N VAL A 68 -46.54 1.29 26.98
CA VAL A 68 -46.81 -0.15 27.07
C VAL A 68 -47.78 -0.56 25.97
N ASN A 69 -47.47 -1.67 25.28
CA ASN A 69 -48.33 -2.27 24.26
C ASN A 69 -48.42 -3.79 24.45
N ASP A 70 -49.16 -4.46 23.57
CA ASP A 70 -49.35 -5.91 23.62
C ASP A 70 -48.02 -6.67 23.55
N ARG A 71 -47.06 -6.15 22.78
CA ARG A 71 -45.76 -6.78 22.52
C ARG A 71 -44.73 -6.59 23.63
N GLY A 72 -44.86 -5.58 24.49
CA GLY A 72 -43.91 -5.29 25.55
C GLY A 72 -43.96 -3.86 26.08
N VAL A 73 -42.88 -3.46 26.75
CA VAL A 73 -42.70 -2.17 27.41
C VAL A 73 -41.58 -1.41 26.70
N ILE A 74 -41.91 -0.23 26.20
CA ILE A 74 -41.00 0.68 25.51
C ILE A 74 -40.61 1.79 26.47
N SER A 75 -39.31 1.99 26.65
CA SER A 75 -38.76 3.03 27.51
C SER A 75 -37.87 3.98 26.72
N LEU A 76 -38.05 5.27 26.99
CA LEU A 76 -37.31 6.37 26.38
C LEU A 76 -36.26 6.91 27.34
N SER A 77 -35.04 7.07 26.86
CA SER A 77 -34.02 7.91 27.48
C SER A 77 -33.60 9.02 26.53
N SER A 78 -32.71 9.90 26.97
CA SER A 78 -32.23 11.02 26.14
C SER A 78 -31.43 10.57 24.92
N ASP A 79 -30.78 9.41 25.02
CA ASP A 79 -29.84 8.87 24.03
C ASP A 79 -30.34 7.61 23.31
N ALA A 80 -31.37 6.93 23.84
CA ALA A 80 -31.81 5.64 23.34
C ALA A 80 -33.30 5.37 23.54
N VAL A 81 -33.85 4.53 22.65
CA VAL A 81 -35.19 3.93 22.78
C VAL A 81 -35.03 2.43 22.92
N LYS A 82 -35.67 1.83 23.93
CA LYS A 82 -35.50 0.40 24.21
C LYS A 82 -36.84 -0.29 24.39
N MET A 83 -36.97 -1.50 23.84
CA MET A 83 -38.13 -2.35 24.06
C MET A 83 -37.74 -3.59 24.85
N THR A 84 -38.48 -3.83 25.92
CA THR A 84 -38.34 -4.99 26.79
C THR A 84 -39.64 -5.79 26.80
N ASN A 85 -39.57 -7.10 27.04
CA ASN A 85 -40.77 -7.84 27.40
C ASN A 85 -41.16 -7.51 28.86
N ARG A 86 -42.35 -7.91 29.29
CA ARG A 86 -42.83 -7.69 30.66
C ARG A 86 -42.03 -8.41 31.75
N ARG A 87 -41.09 -9.30 31.38
CA ARG A 87 -40.13 -9.96 32.29
C ARG A 87 -38.81 -9.19 32.42
N GLY A 88 -38.60 -8.14 31.62
CA GLY A 88 -37.36 -7.36 31.58
C GLY A 88 -36.30 -7.83 30.58
N LEU A 89 -36.58 -8.82 29.75
CA LEU A 89 -35.68 -9.23 28.65
C LEU A 89 -35.76 -8.21 27.51
N VAL A 90 -34.60 -7.82 27.01
CA VAL A 90 -34.47 -6.87 25.90
C VAL A 90 -34.86 -7.55 24.59
N ARG A 91 -35.78 -6.93 23.84
CA ARG A 91 -36.07 -7.33 22.45
C ARG A 91 -35.16 -6.61 21.47
N TRP A 92 -35.03 -5.30 21.62
CA TRP A 92 -34.14 -4.47 20.82
C TRP A 92 -33.81 -3.17 21.56
N THR A 93 -32.70 -2.54 21.16
CA THR A 93 -32.25 -1.23 21.61
C THR A 93 -31.90 -0.40 20.38
N LEU A 94 -32.41 0.82 20.30
CA LEU A 94 -32.08 1.79 19.25
C LEU A 94 -31.25 2.90 19.88
N SER A 95 -29.98 2.98 19.48
CA SER A 95 -29.03 4.03 19.87
C SER A 95 -28.17 4.39 18.66
N ASN A 96 -28.55 5.47 17.97
CA ASN A 96 -27.90 5.95 16.74
C ASN A 96 -27.51 7.42 16.90
N GLU A 97 -26.77 7.99 15.94
CA GLU A 97 -26.45 9.43 15.92
C GLU A 97 -27.70 10.33 15.87
N ASP A 98 -28.82 9.79 15.38
CA ASP A 98 -30.09 10.50 15.31
C ASP A 98 -30.86 10.53 16.65
N THR A 99 -30.50 9.73 17.65
CA THR A 99 -31.22 9.64 18.92
C THR A 99 -30.61 10.57 19.97
N THR A 100 -30.58 11.87 19.70
CA THR A 100 -29.96 12.89 20.59
C THR A 100 -31.00 13.76 21.29
N ASP A 101 -30.94 13.81 22.62
CA ASP A 101 -31.82 14.62 23.50
C ASP A 101 -33.32 14.42 23.21
N LEU A 102 -33.73 13.14 23.15
CA LEU A 102 -35.13 12.73 23.08
C LEU A 102 -35.87 13.10 24.39
N ARG A 103 -37.11 13.57 24.29
CA ARG A 103 -37.92 14.02 25.45
C ARG A 103 -39.27 13.36 25.56
N CYS A 104 -39.89 13.00 24.45
CA CYS A 104 -41.20 12.38 24.46
C CYS A 104 -41.41 11.42 23.29
N MET A 105 -42.37 10.52 23.47
CA MET A 105 -42.83 9.59 22.46
C MET A 105 -44.34 9.37 22.55
N THR A 106 -44.96 9.01 21.43
CA THR A 106 -46.38 8.67 21.37
C THR A 106 -46.66 7.64 20.28
N TYR A 107 -47.83 6.99 20.37
CA TYR A 107 -48.30 6.07 19.34
C TYR A 107 -48.79 6.82 18.11
N THR A 108 -48.62 6.20 16.94
CA THR A 108 -49.14 6.72 15.66
C THR A 108 -50.58 6.23 15.42
N THR A 109 -51.04 6.21 14.16
CA THR A 109 -52.32 5.57 13.79
C THR A 109 -52.34 4.06 14.09
N MET A 110 -51.16 3.42 14.09
CA MET A 110 -50.98 1.98 14.29
C MET A 110 -50.19 1.72 15.58
N PRO A 111 -50.85 1.70 16.76
CA PRO A 111 -50.17 1.67 18.07
C PRO A 111 -49.24 0.47 18.29
N ASP A 112 -49.54 -0.69 17.69
CA ASP A 112 -48.70 -1.89 17.83
C ASP A 112 -47.54 -1.98 16.83
N SER A 113 -47.49 -1.06 15.85
CA SER A 113 -46.54 -1.12 14.74
C SER A 113 -45.53 0.01 14.78
N GLU A 114 -45.95 1.24 15.06
CA GLU A 114 -45.12 2.43 14.93
C GLU A 114 -45.32 3.43 16.07
N ILE A 115 -44.20 3.95 16.56
CA ILE A 115 -44.16 5.06 17.52
C ILE A 115 -43.45 6.26 16.91
N LEU A 116 -43.83 7.45 17.35
CA LEU A 116 -43.16 8.70 17.02
C LEU A 116 -42.39 9.18 18.26
N ALA A 117 -41.07 9.38 18.13
CA ALA A 117 -40.21 9.93 19.18
C ALA A 117 -39.66 11.30 18.75
N ALA A 118 -39.63 12.24 19.69
CA ALA A 118 -39.16 13.60 19.46
C ALA A 118 -38.47 14.18 20.71
N GLY A 119 -37.76 15.28 20.52
CA GLY A 119 -37.03 15.98 21.58
C GLY A 119 -36.51 17.32 21.10
N LYS A 120 -35.33 17.72 21.59
CA LYS A 120 -34.65 18.96 21.16
C LYS A 120 -33.86 18.83 19.85
N GLN A 121 -34.01 17.70 19.18
CA GLN A 121 -33.44 17.42 17.87
C GLN A 121 -34.27 18.01 16.73
N HIS A 122 -33.62 18.28 15.59
CA HIS A 122 -34.28 18.82 14.40
C HIS A 122 -35.27 17.84 13.74
N ASN A 123 -35.09 16.53 13.92
CA ASN A 123 -35.89 15.51 13.25
C ASN A 123 -36.65 14.65 14.27
N MET A 124 -37.96 14.48 14.10
CA MET A 124 -38.72 13.45 14.80
C MET A 124 -38.48 12.09 14.12
N LEU A 125 -38.48 11.02 14.92
CA LEU A 125 -38.17 9.66 14.47
C LEU A 125 -39.43 8.80 14.52
N VAL A 126 -39.82 8.24 13.37
CA VAL A 126 -40.84 7.18 13.30
C VAL A 126 -40.13 5.84 13.43
N ILE A 127 -40.41 5.10 14.50
CA ILE A 127 -39.71 3.86 14.85
C ILE A 127 -40.66 2.68 14.69
N ASN A 128 -40.21 1.64 13.99
CA ASN A 128 -40.92 0.38 13.89
C ASN A 128 -40.75 -0.43 15.18
N VAL A 129 -41.85 -0.75 15.84
CA VAL A 129 -41.87 -1.43 17.14
C VAL A 129 -41.45 -2.90 17.04
N ALA A 130 -41.64 -3.56 15.89
CA ALA A 130 -41.26 -4.96 15.72
C ALA A 130 -39.74 -5.14 15.60
N ARG A 131 -39.09 -4.26 14.84
CA ARG A 131 -37.67 -4.37 14.47
C ARG A 131 -36.74 -3.46 15.27
N GLY A 132 -37.24 -2.39 15.86
CA GLY A 132 -36.41 -1.38 16.52
C GLY A 132 -35.63 -0.51 15.55
N THR A 133 -36.15 -0.26 14.35
CA THR A 133 -35.49 0.51 13.29
C THR A 133 -36.24 1.80 12.98
N VAL A 134 -35.52 2.86 12.63
CA VAL A 134 -36.12 4.13 12.16
C VAL A 134 -36.67 3.93 10.74
N VAL A 135 -37.99 4.10 10.58
CA VAL A 135 -38.70 3.98 9.30
C VAL A 135 -38.65 5.29 8.53
N LYS A 136 -38.87 6.41 9.24
CA LYS A 136 -38.98 7.74 8.63
C LYS A 136 -38.46 8.81 9.57
N LYS A 137 -37.78 9.81 9.02
CA LYS A 137 -37.41 11.05 9.70
C LYS A 137 -38.37 12.15 9.26
N VAL A 138 -38.89 12.92 10.22
CA VAL A 138 -39.83 14.03 9.96
C VAL A 138 -39.23 15.30 10.53
N GLU A 139 -39.01 16.29 9.67
CA GLU A 139 -38.46 17.58 10.10
C GLU A 139 -39.42 18.30 11.07
N SER A 140 -38.85 18.85 12.14
CA SER A 140 -39.53 19.69 13.11
C SER A 140 -38.84 21.05 13.21
N GLU A 141 -39.62 22.11 13.04
CA GLU A 141 -39.15 23.50 13.18
C GLU A 141 -38.96 23.91 14.65
N SER A 142 -39.68 23.24 15.56
CA SER A 142 -39.71 23.55 17.00
C SER A 142 -39.19 22.37 17.82
N GLU A 143 -38.54 22.66 18.94
CA GLU A 143 -38.09 21.65 19.93
C GLU A 143 -39.29 21.13 20.72
N ILE A 144 -39.57 19.83 20.61
CA ILE A 144 -40.78 19.22 21.19
C ILE A 144 -40.46 18.64 22.57
N VAL A 145 -41.27 19.00 23.57
CA VAL A 145 -41.12 18.57 24.97
C VAL A 145 -42.15 17.50 25.33
N VAL A 146 -43.41 17.67 24.92
CA VAL A 146 -44.52 16.77 25.26
C VAL A 146 -45.30 16.39 24.00
N MET A 147 -45.71 15.13 23.92
CA MET A 147 -46.59 14.63 22.86
C MET A 147 -47.74 13.81 23.42
N ARG A 148 -48.94 14.04 22.88
CA ARG A 148 -50.12 13.20 23.09
C ARG A 148 -50.84 12.97 21.78
N LYS A 149 -51.46 11.80 21.66
CA LYS A 149 -52.24 11.42 20.49
C LYS A 149 -53.70 11.27 20.88
N SER A 150 -54.57 11.96 20.14
CA SER A 150 -56.02 11.74 20.13
C SER A 150 -56.42 11.42 18.68
N ARG A 151 -57.24 12.27 18.06
CA ARG A 151 -57.47 12.28 16.60
C ARG A 151 -56.25 12.79 15.83
N LEU A 152 -55.59 13.81 16.39
CA LEU A 152 -54.35 14.38 15.88
C LEU A 152 -53.21 14.11 16.87
N VAL A 153 -51.97 14.27 16.41
CA VAL A 153 -50.79 14.25 17.28
C VAL A 153 -50.54 15.67 17.74
N CYS A 154 -50.75 15.93 19.03
CA CYS A 154 -50.50 17.20 19.68
C CYS A 154 -49.05 17.23 20.18
N CYS A 155 -48.23 18.12 19.61
CA CYS A 155 -46.84 18.32 20.02
C CYS A 155 -46.68 19.69 20.67
N GLY A 156 -46.29 19.71 21.94
CA GLY A 156 -45.98 20.93 22.69
C GLY A 156 -44.50 21.29 22.62
N ALA A 157 -44.20 22.53 22.27
CA ALA A 157 -42.84 23.02 22.10
C ALA A 157 -42.30 23.76 23.34
N THR A 158 -40.97 23.92 23.41
CA THR A 158 -40.29 24.75 24.43
C THR A 158 -40.67 26.23 24.35
N SER A 159 -41.16 26.70 23.19
CA SER A 159 -41.62 28.06 22.94
C SER A 159 -43.04 28.36 23.45
N GLY A 160 -43.77 27.36 23.96
CA GLY A 160 -45.17 27.54 24.37
C GLY A 160 -46.20 27.34 23.26
N GLU A 161 -45.75 27.01 22.05
CA GLU A 161 -46.58 26.66 20.91
C GLU A 161 -47.03 25.19 20.97
N VAL A 162 -48.29 24.93 20.65
CA VAL A 162 -48.84 23.60 20.42
C VAL A 162 -49.10 23.42 18.93
N THR A 163 -48.43 22.45 18.33
CA THR A 163 -48.64 22.05 16.93
C THR A 163 -49.49 20.78 16.90
N LEU A 164 -50.52 20.78 16.06
CA LEU A 164 -51.39 19.62 15.81
C LEU A 164 -51.06 19.05 14.44
N ARG A 165 -50.66 17.78 14.42
CA ARG A 165 -50.19 17.10 13.22
C ARG A 165 -51.10 15.93 12.84
N ASP A 166 -51.28 15.73 11.54
CA ASP A 166 -51.94 14.54 11.01
C ASP A 166 -51.13 13.28 11.40
N PRO A 167 -51.72 12.27 12.06
CA PRO A 167 -51.01 11.08 12.51
C PRO A 167 -50.53 10.16 11.37
N ARG A 168 -50.97 10.36 10.11
CA ARG A 168 -50.52 9.58 8.95
C ARG A 168 -49.40 10.29 8.18
N THR A 169 -49.54 11.59 7.94
CA THR A 169 -48.55 12.36 7.14
C THR A 169 -47.52 13.11 7.97
N PHE A 170 -47.81 13.34 9.26
CA PHE A 170 -47.06 14.17 10.20
C PHE A 170 -46.92 15.65 9.79
N LYS A 171 -47.71 16.09 8.80
CA LYS A 171 -47.84 17.50 8.43
C LYS A 171 -48.63 18.25 9.49
N VAL A 172 -48.25 19.50 9.73
CA VAL A 172 -48.93 20.39 10.68
C VAL A 172 -50.25 20.83 10.05
N GLU A 173 -51.37 20.59 10.75
CA GLU A 173 -52.70 21.06 10.36
C GLU A 173 -53.05 22.38 11.08
N HIS A 174 -52.76 22.46 12.38
CA HIS A 174 -53.06 23.63 13.20
C HIS A 174 -51.89 23.99 14.13
N ARG A 175 -51.80 25.28 14.46
CA ARG A 175 -50.85 25.87 15.41
C ARG A 175 -51.59 26.77 16.38
N VAL A 176 -51.27 26.64 17.66
CA VAL A 176 -51.81 27.52 18.71
C VAL A 176 -50.69 27.92 19.65
N GLN A 177 -50.53 29.23 19.84
CA GLN A 177 -49.69 29.74 20.92
C GLN A 177 -50.46 29.64 22.24
N ALA A 178 -50.20 28.58 23.01
CA ALA A 178 -50.89 28.33 24.26
C ALA A 178 -50.24 29.12 25.41
N HIS A 179 -48.92 29.12 25.53
CA HIS A 179 -48.19 29.78 26.62
C HIS A 179 -47.03 30.62 26.04
N THR A 180 -46.41 31.52 26.82
CA THR A 180 -45.25 32.31 26.33
C THR A 180 -43.90 31.69 26.71
N GLY A 181 -43.89 30.68 27.58
CA GLY A 181 -42.74 29.85 27.93
C GLY A 181 -43.04 28.37 27.68
N THR A 182 -42.19 27.48 28.20
CA THR A 182 -42.29 26.04 27.93
C THR A 182 -43.64 25.44 28.37
N ILE A 183 -44.11 24.45 27.63
CA ILE A 183 -45.26 23.63 28.00
C ILE A 183 -44.82 22.59 29.02
N SER A 184 -45.60 22.38 30.08
CA SER A 184 -45.32 21.36 31.11
C SER A 184 -45.98 20.02 30.78
N ASP A 185 -47.28 20.03 30.47
CA ASP A 185 -48.03 18.84 30.07
C ASP A 185 -49.17 19.21 29.13
N ILE A 186 -49.61 18.23 28.35
CA ILE A 186 -50.74 18.32 27.45
C ILE A 186 -51.56 17.06 27.66
N ASP A 187 -52.88 17.20 27.64
CA ASP A 187 -53.75 16.05 27.50
C ASP A 187 -54.94 16.31 26.56
N THR A 188 -55.44 15.24 25.95
CA THR A 188 -56.51 15.32 24.97
C THR A 188 -57.34 14.05 24.94
N ILE A 189 -58.66 14.22 25.07
CA ILE A 189 -59.65 13.17 24.84
C ILE A 189 -60.77 13.73 23.97
N GLY A 190 -61.15 12.98 22.93
CA GLY A 190 -62.18 13.39 21.99
C GLY A 190 -61.78 14.66 21.23
N ASN A 191 -62.56 15.73 21.41
CA ASN A 191 -62.36 17.02 20.72
C ASN A 191 -61.74 18.10 21.62
N LEU A 192 -61.34 17.76 22.85
CA LEU A 192 -60.80 18.72 23.80
C LEU A 192 -59.27 18.60 23.87
N LEU A 193 -58.59 19.74 23.93
CA LEU A 193 -57.16 19.87 24.14
C LEU A 193 -56.95 20.75 25.38
N LEU A 194 -56.25 20.20 26.37
CA LEU A 194 -55.90 20.91 27.59
C LEU A 194 -54.40 21.10 27.67
N THR A 195 -53.97 22.30 28.05
CA THR A 195 -52.56 22.66 28.14
C THR A 195 -52.28 23.38 29.45
N CYS A 196 -51.15 23.02 30.07
CA CYS A 196 -50.54 23.78 31.15
C CYS A 196 -49.06 24.04 30.83
N GLY A 197 -48.51 25.09 31.44
CA GLY A 197 -47.15 25.50 31.16
C GLY A 197 -46.77 26.78 31.85
N PHE A 198 -45.69 27.37 31.38
CA PHE A 198 -45.06 28.54 31.97
C PHE A 198 -45.26 29.75 31.06
N SER A 199 -45.42 30.93 31.66
CA SER A 199 -45.30 32.22 30.97
C SER A 199 -43.97 32.88 31.32
N ALA A 200 -43.29 33.42 30.31
CA ALA A 200 -42.09 34.21 30.50
C ALA A 200 -42.45 35.63 30.95
N ARG A 201 -41.99 36.05 32.14
CA ARG A 201 -42.08 37.44 32.64
C ARG A 201 -40.69 37.93 33.03
N HIS A 202 -40.22 39.01 32.41
CA HIS A 202 -38.89 39.60 32.67
C HIS A 202 -37.73 38.59 32.60
N GLY A 203 -37.79 37.62 31.68
CA GLY A 203 -36.76 36.58 31.53
C GLY A 203 -36.90 35.37 32.46
N ASN A 204 -37.80 35.41 33.46
CA ASN A 204 -38.10 34.28 34.33
C ASN A 204 -39.35 33.52 33.88
N LEU A 205 -39.32 32.19 34.00
CA LEU A 205 -40.48 31.33 33.73
C LEU A 205 -41.34 31.21 34.99
N ILE A 206 -42.62 31.57 34.89
CA ILE A 206 -43.60 31.49 35.99
C ILE A 206 -44.73 30.55 35.56
N ILE A 207 -45.17 29.64 36.42
CA ILE A 207 -46.28 28.71 36.12
C ILE A 207 -47.58 29.51 35.92
N ASP A 208 -48.31 29.20 34.86
CA ASP A 208 -49.62 29.82 34.61
C ASP A 208 -50.67 29.23 35.58
N PRO A 209 -51.37 30.03 36.41
CA PRO A 209 -52.35 29.52 37.38
C PRO A 209 -53.69 29.10 36.73
N LEU A 210 -53.68 28.80 35.44
CA LEU A 210 -54.85 28.50 34.62
C LEU A 210 -54.52 27.33 33.68
N VAL A 211 -55.45 26.39 33.56
CA VAL A 211 -55.42 25.37 32.50
C VAL A 211 -56.16 25.92 31.29
N LYS A 212 -55.49 25.98 30.14
CA LYS A 212 -56.10 26.48 28.90
C LYS A 212 -56.76 25.32 28.17
N VAL A 213 -58.00 25.53 27.74
CA VAL A 213 -58.82 24.51 27.09
C VAL A 213 -59.17 24.96 25.69
N TYR A 214 -59.04 24.07 24.70
CA TYR A 214 -59.32 24.34 23.30
C TYR A 214 -60.21 23.24 22.70
N ASP A 215 -61.13 23.61 21.81
CA ASP A 215 -61.85 22.65 20.95
C ASP A 215 -61.04 22.40 19.67
N ILE A 216 -60.54 21.18 19.48
CA ILE A 216 -59.69 20.77 18.35
C ILE A 216 -60.41 20.91 17.00
N ARG A 217 -61.75 20.83 16.96
CA ARG A 217 -62.51 20.93 15.69
C ARG A 217 -62.50 22.33 15.10
N THR A 218 -62.48 23.34 15.96
CA THR A 218 -62.58 24.75 15.56
C THR A 218 -61.36 25.58 15.94
N MET A 219 -60.43 24.97 16.68
CA MET A 219 -59.26 25.62 17.29
C MET A 219 -59.63 26.84 18.15
N ARG A 220 -60.86 26.85 18.70
CA ARG A 220 -61.36 27.94 19.53
C ARG A 220 -60.97 27.70 21.00
N PRO A 221 -60.41 28.71 21.70
CA PRO A 221 -60.23 28.65 23.14
C PRO A 221 -61.59 28.62 23.86
N LEU A 222 -61.75 27.69 24.78
CA LEU A 222 -62.85 27.62 25.73
C LEU A 222 -62.47 28.38 27.02
N VAL A 223 -63.41 28.46 27.97
CA VAL A 223 -63.16 29.12 29.26
C VAL A 223 -62.02 28.39 29.99
N PRO A 224 -60.91 29.08 30.33
CA PRO A 224 -59.79 28.46 31.03
C PRO A 224 -60.19 28.11 32.47
N MET A 225 -59.67 27.00 32.98
CA MET A 225 -59.99 26.55 34.34
C MET A 225 -58.96 27.07 35.35
N PRO A 226 -59.38 27.74 36.43
CA PRO A 226 -58.46 28.28 37.41
C PRO A 226 -57.88 27.19 38.32
N PHE A 227 -56.56 27.23 38.51
CA PHE A 227 -55.84 26.35 39.44
C PHE A 227 -54.70 27.15 40.11
N PRO A 228 -54.99 27.83 41.24
CA PRO A 228 -54.07 28.82 41.83
C PRO A 228 -52.70 28.29 42.26
N THR A 229 -52.58 27.01 42.60
CA THR A 229 -51.32 26.39 43.03
C THR A 229 -50.36 26.07 41.89
N GLY A 230 -50.78 26.31 40.63
CA GLY A 230 -49.97 26.07 39.45
C GLY A 230 -50.12 24.62 38.93
N PRO A 231 -50.79 24.42 37.78
CA PRO A 231 -50.97 23.09 37.18
C PRO A 231 -49.68 22.66 36.49
N CYS A 232 -49.11 21.52 36.90
CA CYS A 232 -47.92 20.94 36.27
C CYS A 232 -48.24 19.72 35.42
N PHE A 233 -49.24 18.93 35.82
CA PHE A 233 -49.65 17.71 35.11
C PHE A 233 -51.16 17.69 34.87
N LEU A 234 -51.55 17.08 33.74
CA LEU A 234 -52.94 16.96 33.32
C LEU A 234 -53.24 15.51 32.93
N LYS A 235 -54.33 14.96 33.48
CA LYS A 235 -54.84 13.64 33.06
C LYS A 235 -56.36 13.67 32.94
N MET A 236 -56.86 13.45 31.74
CA MET A 236 -58.27 13.28 31.43
C MET A 236 -58.72 11.87 31.81
N HIS A 237 -59.93 11.74 32.32
CA HIS A 237 -60.45 10.44 32.72
C HIS A 237 -60.76 9.58 31.47
N PRO A 238 -60.25 8.33 31.38
CA PRO A 238 -60.32 7.54 30.15
C PRO A 238 -61.75 7.19 29.72
N LYS A 239 -62.68 7.03 30.69
CA LYS A 239 -64.10 6.75 30.42
C LYS A 239 -65.00 7.99 30.43
N LEU A 240 -64.54 9.11 31.00
CA LEU A 240 -65.36 10.31 31.20
C LEU A 240 -64.69 11.47 30.47
N SER A 241 -65.13 11.73 29.24
CA SER A 241 -64.42 12.60 28.29
C SER A 241 -64.34 14.08 28.68
N THR A 242 -65.06 14.52 29.71
CA THR A 242 -65.05 15.91 30.20
C THR A 242 -64.43 16.07 31.57
N THR A 243 -64.15 14.98 32.29
CA THR A 243 -63.53 15.01 33.61
C THR A 243 -62.02 15.02 33.50
N VAL A 244 -61.37 15.93 34.23
CA VAL A 244 -59.91 16.07 34.25
C VAL A 244 -59.36 16.11 35.68
N PHE A 245 -58.19 15.51 35.83
CA PHE A 245 -57.32 15.60 36.99
C PHE A 245 -56.25 16.65 36.71
N ILE A 246 -56.26 17.72 37.51
CA ILE A 246 -55.26 18.80 37.46
C ILE A 246 -54.38 18.68 38.70
N VAL A 247 -53.08 18.55 38.51
CA VAL A 247 -52.15 18.25 39.62
C VAL A 247 -51.04 19.28 39.71
N SER A 248 -50.78 19.75 40.93
CA SER A 248 -49.64 20.61 41.26
C SER A 248 -48.39 19.78 41.56
N GLN A 249 -47.22 20.41 41.43
CA GLN A 249 -45.96 19.80 41.83
C GLN A 249 -45.88 19.49 43.35
N SER A 250 -46.71 20.14 44.17
CA SER A 250 -46.78 19.98 45.63
C SER A 250 -47.76 18.89 46.09
N GLY A 251 -48.34 18.11 45.18
CA GLY A 251 -49.27 17.02 45.51
C GLY A 251 -50.73 17.41 45.70
N GLN A 252 -51.10 18.67 45.46
CA GLN A 252 -52.50 19.07 45.42
C GLN A 252 -53.09 18.67 44.06
N PHE A 253 -54.23 17.99 44.04
CA PHE A 253 -54.94 17.68 42.80
C PHE A 253 -56.43 17.96 42.88
N HIS A 254 -56.98 18.45 41.77
CA HIS A 254 -58.40 18.72 41.61
C HIS A 254 -59.00 17.79 40.56
N VAL A 255 -60.20 17.27 40.85
CA VAL A 255 -61.02 16.56 39.88
C VAL A 255 -62.17 17.48 39.49
N CYS A 256 -62.18 17.91 38.22
CA CYS A 256 -63.12 18.91 37.72
C CYS A 256 -63.79 18.41 36.43
N ASP A 257 -65.04 18.82 36.22
CA ASP A 257 -65.71 18.69 34.92
C ASP A 257 -65.53 19.97 34.09
N ILE A 258 -65.01 19.84 32.87
CA ILE A 258 -64.84 20.96 31.92
C ILE A 258 -66.20 21.59 31.56
N GLY A 259 -67.28 20.79 31.54
CA GLY A 259 -68.63 21.28 31.27
C GLY A 259 -69.23 22.09 32.42
N ASN A 260 -68.78 21.86 33.65
CA ASN A 260 -69.24 22.53 34.85
C ASN A 260 -68.06 22.94 35.74
N THR A 261 -67.47 24.09 35.46
CA THR A 261 -66.30 24.62 36.17
C THR A 261 -66.56 24.97 37.65
N SER A 262 -67.79 24.82 38.14
CA SER A 262 -68.13 25.04 39.55
C SER A 262 -68.01 23.77 40.41
N ASP A 263 -68.05 22.58 39.79
CA ASP A 263 -68.00 21.29 40.48
C ASP A 263 -66.56 20.78 40.57
N ILE A 264 -65.83 21.29 41.57
CA ILE A 264 -64.40 21.01 41.79
C ILE A 264 -64.24 20.18 43.06
N HIS A 265 -63.68 18.98 42.92
CA HIS A 265 -63.32 18.12 44.05
C HIS A 265 -61.84 18.31 44.40
N PHE A 266 -61.57 18.66 45.65
CA PHE A 266 -60.23 18.96 46.15
C PHE A 266 -59.62 17.75 46.88
N TYR A 267 -58.37 17.42 46.54
CA TYR A 267 -57.59 16.39 47.22
C TYR A 267 -56.13 16.83 47.42
N GLN A 268 -55.49 16.29 48.45
CA GLN A 268 -54.08 16.55 48.79
C GLN A 268 -53.37 15.22 49.04
N ALA A 269 -52.33 14.94 48.25
CA ALA A 269 -51.41 13.83 48.48
C ALA A 269 -50.32 14.25 49.49
N ASN A 270 -50.04 13.38 50.47
CA ASN A 270 -48.99 13.59 51.45
C ASN A 270 -47.64 13.15 50.88
N THR A 271 -47.07 13.94 49.95
CA THR A 271 -45.78 13.64 49.35
C THR A 271 -44.64 14.22 50.18
N SER A 272 -43.54 13.46 50.30
CA SER A 272 -42.34 13.89 51.04
C SER A 272 -41.48 14.87 50.23
N SER A 273 -41.64 14.85 48.91
CA SER A 273 -40.98 15.73 47.94
C SER A 273 -41.97 16.13 46.85
N TYR A 274 -41.47 16.76 45.79
CA TYR A 274 -42.30 17.13 44.64
C TYR A 274 -42.61 15.94 43.73
N ILE A 275 -43.78 16.00 43.09
CA ILE A 275 -44.24 15.00 42.11
C ILE A 275 -43.54 15.25 40.77
N ASN A 276 -43.01 14.17 40.18
CA ASN A 276 -42.35 14.18 38.88
C ASN A 276 -43.13 13.47 37.78
N ALA A 277 -43.95 12.48 38.15
CA ALA A 277 -44.71 11.69 37.20
C ALA A 277 -46.07 11.31 37.78
N ILE A 278 -47.06 11.24 36.90
CA ILE A 278 -48.42 10.83 37.20
C ILE A 278 -48.97 9.97 36.07
N ASP A 279 -49.77 8.98 36.42
CA ASP A 279 -50.60 8.29 35.45
C ASP A 279 -51.92 7.84 36.05
N LEU A 280 -52.93 7.69 35.19
CA LEU A 280 -54.26 7.25 35.54
C LEU A 280 -54.52 5.90 34.88
N SER A 281 -55.04 4.95 35.64
CA SER A 281 -55.39 3.61 35.16
C SER A 281 -56.42 3.65 34.03
N THR A 282 -56.40 2.65 33.15
CA THR A 282 -57.34 2.58 32.02
C THR A 282 -58.80 2.38 32.47
N SER A 283 -59.00 1.76 33.64
CA SER A 283 -60.32 1.65 34.28
C SER A 283 -60.85 3.02 34.76
N GLY A 284 -59.96 3.98 35.03
CA GLY A 284 -60.26 5.26 35.65
C GLY A 284 -60.38 5.20 37.18
N GLU A 285 -60.10 4.06 37.80
CA GLU A 285 -60.37 3.81 39.23
C GLU A 285 -59.14 3.98 40.14
N MET A 286 -57.94 3.97 39.55
CA MET A 286 -56.64 4.13 40.22
C MET A 286 -55.83 5.27 39.64
N LEU A 287 -55.15 6.02 40.50
CA LEU A 287 -54.25 7.13 40.18
C LEU A 287 -52.92 6.94 40.89
N ALA A 288 -51.80 7.07 40.18
CA ALA A 288 -50.47 6.86 40.73
C ALA A 288 -49.61 8.12 40.61
N PHE A 289 -48.88 8.44 41.68
CA PHE A 289 -47.89 9.53 41.73
C PHE A 289 -46.50 9.00 42.02
N GLY A 290 -45.50 9.57 41.36
CA GLY A 290 -44.08 9.33 41.62
C GLY A 290 -43.42 10.58 42.14
N ASP A 291 -42.84 10.51 43.34
CA ASP A 291 -42.13 11.63 43.94
C ASP A 291 -40.61 11.56 43.69
N ALA A 292 -39.94 12.69 43.93
CA ALA A 292 -38.48 12.77 43.81
C ALA A 292 -37.72 12.02 44.93
N ALA A 293 -38.41 11.57 45.98
CA ALA A 293 -37.85 10.82 47.10
C ALA A 293 -37.99 9.30 46.95
N SER A 294 -38.29 8.80 45.74
CA SER A 294 -38.43 7.38 45.38
C SER A 294 -39.72 6.71 45.89
N PHE A 295 -40.73 7.46 46.33
CA PHE A 295 -42.03 6.94 46.72
C PHE A 295 -43.02 6.93 45.57
N VAL A 296 -43.71 5.81 45.43
CA VAL A 296 -44.89 5.65 44.58
C VAL A 296 -46.12 5.68 45.48
N HIS A 297 -47.02 6.65 45.24
CA HIS A 297 -48.28 6.80 45.96
C HIS A 297 -49.43 6.33 45.06
N LEU A 298 -50.24 5.40 45.53
CA LEU A 298 -51.42 4.89 44.81
C LEU A 298 -52.71 5.33 45.50
N TRP A 299 -53.60 5.93 44.71
CA TRP A 299 -54.92 6.40 45.10
C TRP A 299 -56.01 5.62 44.37
N GLU A 300 -57.12 5.36 45.05
CA GLU A 300 -58.24 4.58 44.51
C GLU A 300 -59.57 5.32 44.73
N ASP A 301 -60.50 5.22 43.78
CA ASP A 301 -61.90 5.67 43.90
C ASP A 301 -62.71 4.72 44.82
N ARG A 302 -62.34 3.43 44.88
CA ARG A 302 -63.05 2.38 45.63
C ARG A 302 -62.12 1.27 46.10
N LYS A 303 -62.51 0.52 47.14
CA LYS A 303 -61.68 -0.52 47.79
C LYS A 303 -61.30 -1.72 46.91
N ASP A 304 -62.08 -2.02 45.86
CA ASP A 304 -61.83 -3.12 44.91
C ASP A 304 -61.47 -2.57 43.53
N ALA A 305 -60.74 -1.46 43.47
CA ALA A 305 -60.32 -0.88 42.20
C ALA A 305 -59.39 -1.84 41.44
N LYS A 306 -59.50 -1.84 40.11
CA LYS A 306 -58.60 -2.59 39.23
C LYS A 306 -57.90 -1.66 38.26
N ILE A 307 -56.72 -2.02 37.79
CA ILE A 307 -55.98 -1.23 36.78
C ILE A 307 -56.73 -1.28 35.44
N ASN A 308 -57.16 -2.47 35.02
CA ASN A 308 -57.91 -2.64 33.77
C ASN A 308 -59.27 -3.32 34.02
N ALA A 309 -60.24 -3.03 33.15
CA ALA A 309 -61.52 -3.75 33.17
C ALA A 309 -61.37 -5.24 32.83
N TYR A 310 -60.45 -5.56 31.91
CA TYR A 310 -60.10 -6.91 31.49
C TYR A 310 -58.57 -7.05 31.45
N SER A 311 -58.00 -7.77 32.41
CA SER A 311 -56.55 -7.99 32.49
C SER A 311 -56.19 -9.41 32.08
N ASN A 312 -55.10 -9.53 31.31
CA ASN A 312 -54.47 -10.81 31.02
C ASN A 312 -53.83 -11.39 32.28
N PRO A 313 -53.81 -12.73 32.43
CA PRO A 313 -53.15 -13.36 33.57
C PRO A 313 -51.65 -13.04 33.57
N ILE A 314 -51.11 -12.80 34.77
CA ILE A 314 -49.68 -12.59 34.97
C ILE A 314 -49.01 -13.95 35.21
N GLU A 315 -47.87 -14.13 34.57
CA GLU A 315 -47.07 -15.34 34.72
C GLU A 315 -46.12 -15.18 35.92
N LEU A 316 -46.40 -15.87 37.01
CA LEU A 316 -45.53 -15.88 38.19
C LEU A 316 -44.36 -16.85 37.97
N PRO A 317 -43.16 -16.56 38.51
CA PRO A 317 -42.04 -17.48 38.41
C PRO A 317 -42.39 -18.82 39.08
N SER A 318 -42.22 -19.92 38.36
CA SER A 318 -42.30 -21.26 38.95
C SER A 318 -41.13 -21.44 39.92
N MET A 319 -41.39 -21.88 41.16
CA MET A 319 -40.32 -22.30 42.06
C MET A 319 -39.55 -23.46 41.41
N PRO A 320 -38.26 -23.30 41.07
CA PRO A 320 -37.49 -24.39 40.49
C PRO A 320 -37.45 -25.54 41.52
N ALA A 321 -37.75 -26.76 41.08
CA ALA A 321 -37.61 -27.93 41.93
C ALA A 321 -36.15 -28.02 42.37
N THR A 322 -35.92 -28.14 43.69
CA THR A 322 -34.58 -28.30 44.25
C THR A 322 -34.00 -29.61 43.76
N THR A 323 -33.07 -29.56 42.81
CA THR A 323 -32.33 -30.74 42.38
C THR A 323 -31.33 -31.14 43.48
N PRO A 324 -31.24 -32.43 43.86
CA PRO A 324 -30.23 -32.86 44.82
C PRO A 324 -28.82 -32.58 44.27
N PRO A 325 -27.87 -32.15 45.11
CA PRO A 325 -26.49 -31.96 44.67
C PRO A 325 -25.88 -33.31 44.29
N ILE A 326 -25.45 -33.45 43.04
CA ILE A 326 -24.74 -34.63 42.55
C ILE A 326 -23.25 -34.28 42.52
N THR A 327 -22.45 -34.97 43.32
CA THR A 327 -20.98 -34.91 43.26
C THR A 327 -20.49 -35.89 42.19
N VAL A 328 -19.87 -35.37 41.13
CA VAL A 328 -19.28 -36.18 40.05
C VAL A 328 -17.81 -36.44 40.40
N GLY A 329 -17.45 -37.69 40.72
CA GLY A 329 -16.07 -38.13 40.92
C GLY A 329 -15.46 -38.79 39.68
N GLU A 330 -14.16 -39.15 39.75
CA GLU A 330 -13.42 -39.80 38.64
C GLU A 330 -14.01 -41.16 38.20
N LYS A 331 -14.80 -41.81 39.07
CA LYS A 331 -15.44 -43.10 38.81
C LYS A 331 -16.87 -42.97 38.27
N ASP A 332 -17.43 -41.76 38.25
CA ASP A 332 -18.79 -41.49 37.80
C ASP A 332 -18.79 -41.11 36.32
N SER A 333 -19.64 -41.76 35.52
CA SER A 333 -19.79 -41.40 34.10
C SER A 333 -20.55 -40.09 33.95
N LEU A 334 -20.08 -39.22 33.05
CA LEU A 334 -20.79 -38.00 32.64
C LEU A 334 -22.17 -38.30 32.00
N SER A 335 -22.41 -39.55 31.59
CA SER A 335 -23.70 -40.00 31.05
C SER A 335 -24.77 -40.30 32.11
N LEU A 336 -24.48 -40.13 33.41
CA LEU A 336 -25.40 -40.43 34.51
C LEU A 336 -26.73 -39.64 34.42
N ILE A 337 -26.66 -38.41 33.91
CA ILE A 337 -27.83 -37.56 33.69
C ILE A 337 -28.06 -37.46 32.18
N GLY A 338 -29.11 -38.12 31.70
CA GLY A 338 -29.51 -38.04 30.30
C GLY A 338 -30.08 -36.66 29.96
N MET A 339 -29.90 -36.24 28.70
CA MET A 339 -30.56 -35.05 28.18
C MET A 339 -32.05 -35.31 27.99
N PRO A 340 -32.92 -34.32 28.22
CA PRO A 340 -34.32 -34.45 27.84
C PRO A 340 -34.45 -34.62 26.32
N TYR A 341 -35.59 -35.18 25.89
CA TYR A 341 -35.89 -35.33 24.47
C TYR A 341 -35.86 -33.97 23.76
N TYR A 342 -35.07 -33.85 22.69
CA TYR A 342 -34.89 -32.63 21.91
C TYR A 342 -35.44 -32.80 20.49
N LYS A 343 -35.97 -31.72 19.91
CA LYS A 343 -36.48 -31.68 18.52
C LYS A 343 -35.60 -30.84 17.59
N GLU A 344 -34.72 -30.02 18.15
CA GLU A 344 -33.88 -29.05 17.46
C GLU A 344 -32.39 -29.40 17.67
N PRO A 345 -31.49 -28.93 16.79
CA PRO A 345 -30.05 -29.12 16.96
C PRO A 345 -29.58 -28.51 18.30
N LEU A 346 -28.77 -29.26 19.04
CA LEU A 346 -28.23 -28.81 20.32
C LEU A 346 -27.15 -27.75 20.12
N LEU A 347 -26.90 -26.97 21.18
CA LEU A 347 -25.81 -26.00 21.22
C LEU A 347 -24.42 -26.63 21.02
N SER A 348 -24.28 -27.94 21.28
CA SER A 348 -23.03 -28.68 21.10
C SER A 348 -22.66 -28.96 19.64
N VAL A 349 -23.52 -28.64 18.67
CA VAL A 349 -23.23 -28.81 17.24
C VAL A 349 -22.15 -27.83 16.82
N TRP A 350 -21.02 -28.36 16.35
CA TRP A 350 -19.90 -27.54 15.88
C TRP A 350 -20.06 -27.16 14.40
N PRO A 351 -19.93 -25.88 14.02
CA PRO A 351 -20.00 -25.46 12.61
C PRO A 351 -18.87 -26.07 11.77
N SER A 352 -19.18 -26.51 10.55
CA SER A 352 -18.21 -27.14 9.64
C SER A 352 -17.10 -26.19 9.15
N ASN A 353 -17.32 -24.87 9.22
CA ASN A 353 -16.34 -23.84 8.85
C ASN A 353 -15.34 -23.50 9.97
N MET A 354 -15.48 -24.09 11.16
CA MET A 354 -14.66 -23.80 12.33
C MET A 354 -13.49 -24.79 12.43
N ILE A 355 -12.59 -24.71 11.44
CA ILE A 355 -11.39 -25.53 11.30
C ILE A 355 -10.24 -24.90 12.09
N PHE A 356 -9.57 -25.70 12.92
CA PHE A 356 -8.39 -25.30 13.69
C PHE A 356 -7.18 -26.11 13.27
N GLU A 357 -6.06 -25.42 13.06
CA GLU A 357 -4.77 -26.05 12.82
C GLU A 357 -4.13 -26.43 14.16
N VAL A 358 -3.82 -27.71 14.36
CA VAL A 358 -3.22 -28.24 15.59
C VAL A 358 -1.68 -28.29 15.42
N GLY A 359 -0.94 -27.93 16.48
CA GLY A 359 0.53 -28.01 16.50
C GLY A 359 1.29 -26.74 16.10
N ASN A 360 0.71 -25.55 16.29
CA ASN A 360 1.40 -24.29 16.01
C ASN A 360 2.55 -24.02 17.00
N PRO A 361 3.68 -23.46 16.52
CA PRO A 361 4.76 -23.03 17.41
C PRO A 361 4.29 -21.90 18.34
N PRO A 362 4.92 -21.75 19.52
CA PRO A 362 4.56 -20.70 20.46
C PRO A 362 4.70 -19.30 19.81
N PRO A 363 3.78 -18.36 20.12
CA PRO A 363 3.83 -17.02 19.55
C PRO A 363 5.09 -16.29 20.02
N LYS A 364 5.78 -15.61 19.10
CA LYS A 364 6.92 -14.75 19.44
C LYS A 364 6.48 -13.60 20.34
N ILE A 365 7.29 -13.28 21.36
CA ILE A 365 7.10 -12.14 22.27
C ILE A 365 7.30 -10.84 21.45
N ASP A 366 6.46 -9.83 21.73
CA ASP A 366 6.56 -8.53 21.05
C ASP A 366 7.91 -7.86 21.36
N PRO A 367 8.67 -7.37 20.36
CA PRO A 367 9.93 -6.66 20.61
C PRO A 367 9.78 -5.46 21.53
N GLU A 368 8.62 -4.80 21.56
CA GLU A 368 8.35 -3.69 22.49
C GLU A 368 8.31 -4.14 23.95
N ILE A 369 7.81 -5.36 24.20
CA ILE A 369 7.79 -5.98 25.54
C ILE A 369 9.22 -6.33 25.96
N LEU A 370 10.02 -6.89 25.05
CA LEU A 370 11.42 -7.25 25.27
C LEU A 370 12.28 -6.02 25.58
N ASN A 371 12.07 -4.92 24.87
CA ASN A 371 12.83 -3.68 25.10
C ASN A 371 12.50 -2.99 26.43
N ASN A 372 11.26 -3.11 26.91
CA ASN A 372 10.78 -2.47 28.14
C ASN A 372 10.81 -3.39 29.38
N ILE A 373 11.41 -4.57 29.26
CA ILE A 373 11.43 -5.56 30.33
C ILE A 373 12.30 -5.10 31.50
N LYS A 374 11.74 -5.14 32.71
CA LYS A 374 12.46 -4.91 33.97
C LYS A 374 12.56 -6.23 34.71
N MET A 375 13.78 -6.67 34.94
CA MET A 375 14.04 -7.89 35.69
C MET A 375 13.95 -7.63 37.19
N ILE A 376 13.12 -8.39 37.89
CA ILE A 376 13.08 -8.45 39.36
C ILE A 376 13.03 -9.93 39.73
N ASP A 377 14.01 -10.39 40.51
CA ASP A 377 14.14 -11.78 40.98
C ASP A 377 13.83 -12.78 39.86
N PHE A 378 14.70 -12.83 38.84
CA PHE A 378 14.62 -13.70 37.65
C PHE A 378 13.35 -13.59 36.77
N VAL A 379 12.31 -12.87 37.18
CA VAL A 379 11.09 -12.64 36.39
C VAL A 379 11.14 -11.27 35.72
N GLY A 380 10.92 -11.26 34.41
CA GLY A 380 10.85 -10.04 33.62
C GLY A 380 9.44 -9.43 33.62
N TYR A 381 9.29 -8.24 34.17
CA TYR A 381 8.05 -7.48 34.17
C TYR A 381 8.09 -6.41 33.08
N SER A 382 7.07 -6.34 32.23
CA SER A 382 6.95 -5.32 31.19
C SER A 382 5.49 -4.87 31.08
N PRO A 383 5.20 -3.57 30.91
CA PRO A 383 3.85 -3.09 30.66
C PRO A 383 3.28 -3.72 29.38
N ASN A 384 2.01 -4.17 29.41
CA ASN A 384 1.36 -4.72 28.22
C ASN A 384 1.11 -3.58 27.20
N PRO A 385 1.64 -3.66 25.97
CA PRO A 385 1.47 -2.61 24.95
C PRO A 385 0.03 -2.50 24.43
N GLY A 386 -0.85 -3.48 24.71
CA GLY A 386 -2.26 -3.43 24.29
C GLY A 386 -2.49 -3.74 22.80
N ASN A 387 -1.42 -4.04 22.04
CA ASN A 387 -1.46 -4.31 20.61
C ASN A 387 -2.17 -5.62 20.22
N LYS A 388 -2.33 -6.56 21.16
CA LYS A 388 -3.00 -7.86 20.96
C LYS A 388 -4.05 -8.08 22.03
N LYS A 389 -5.16 -8.72 21.65
CA LYS A 389 -6.15 -9.19 22.62
C LYS A 389 -5.62 -10.42 23.35
N ARG A 390 -5.99 -10.56 24.63
CA ARG A 390 -5.68 -11.76 25.42
C ARG A 390 -6.21 -13.01 24.69
N ASN A 391 -5.37 -14.02 24.52
CA ASN A 391 -5.65 -15.30 23.84
C ASN A 391 -5.90 -15.23 22.31
N GLN A 392 -5.43 -14.17 21.63
CA GLN A 392 -5.52 -14.07 20.17
C GLN A 392 -4.55 -15.04 19.49
N VAL A 393 -5.07 -16.09 18.85
CA VAL A 393 -4.29 -17.09 18.11
C VAL A 393 -3.95 -16.58 16.71
N VAL A 394 -2.68 -16.66 16.33
CA VAL A 394 -2.20 -16.32 14.98
C VAL A 394 -2.41 -17.54 14.07
N ARG A 395 -3.15 -17.39 12.97
CA ARG A 395 -3.27 -18.44 11.94
C ARG A 395 -1.93 -18.64 11.23
N TYR A 396 -1.41 -19.86 11.17
CA TYR A 396 -0.16 -20.19 10.47
C TYR A 396 -0.50 -20.86 9.13
N SER A 397 -0.45 -20.11 8.03
CA SER A 397 -0.61 -20.75 6.72
C SER A 397 0.64 -21.59 6.42
N ARG A 398 0.51 -22.93 6.41
CA ARG A 398 1.58 -23.80 5.89
C ARG A 398 1.91 -23.36 4.45
N LYS A 399 3.18 -23.02 4.19
CA LYS A 399 3.69 -22.79 2.83
C LYS A 399 3.47 -24.08 2.01
N LYS A 400 2.39 -24.16 1.24
CA LYS A 400 2.26 -25.19 0.20
C LYS A 400 3.40 -24.96 -0.81
N HIS A 401 4.11 -26.04 -1.19
CA HIS A 401 5.08 -25.97 -2.28
C HIS A 401 4.40 -25.35 -3.52
N LYS A 402 4.98 -24.25 -4.02
CA LYS A 402 4.42 -23.44 -5.12
C LYS A 402 4.39 -24.26 -6.41
N ALA A 403 3.24 -24.80 -6.78
CA ALA A 403 2.94 -25.46 -8.06
C ALA A 403 2.98 -24.52 -9.30
N GLY A 404 3.79 -23.46 -9.28
CA GLY A 404 3.84 -22.44 -10.34
C GLY A 404 5.23 -21.81 -10.51
N THR A 405 6.29 -22.50 -10.08
CA THR A 405 7.66 -22.10 -10.43
C THR A 405 8.00 -22.74 -11.78
N PRO A 406 8.45 -21.99 -12.80
CA PRO A 406 8.92 -22.60 -14.03
C PRO A 406 10.12 -23.50 -13.76
N LYS A 407 10.22 -24.61 -14.51
CA LYS A 407 11.41 -25.47 -14.51
C LYS A 407 12.62 -24.73 -15.05
N PHE A 408 13.80 -25.15 -14.60
CA PHE A 408 15.08 -24.63 -15.12
C PHE A 408 15.27 -25.01 -16.59
N ARG A 409 16.08 -24.25 -17.35
CA ARG A 409 16.32 -24.49 -18.78
C ARG A 409 16.91 -25.88 -19.03
N SER A 410 17.84 -26.30 -18.17
CA SER A 410 18.46 -27.63 -18.18
C SER A 410 17.45 -28.75 -17.90
N GLU A 411 16.46 -28.52 -17.03
CA GLU A 411 15.38 -29.46 -16.76
C GLU A 411 14.43 -29.59 -17.95
N LYS A 412 14.07 -28.46 -18.59
CA LYS A 412 13.27 -28.44 -19.82
C LYS A 412 13.95 -29.19 -20.96
N GLU A 413 15.25 -28.94 -21.17
CA GLU A 413 16.04 -29.64 -22.19
C GLU A 413 16.14 -31.16 -21.91
N ARG A 414 16.33 -31.55 -20.65
CA ARG A 414 16.39 -32.96 -20.24
C ARG A 414 15.04 -33.68 -20.43
N GLU A 415 13.92 -33.00 -20.19
CA GLU A 415 12.59 -33.57 -20.41
C GLU A 415 12.28 -33.74 -21.91
N LEU A 416 12.63 -32.75 -22.73
CA LEU A 416 12.54 -32.81 -24.19
C LEU A 416 13.33 -34.02 -24.75
N GLN A 417 14.51 -34.30 -24.19
CA GLN A 417 15.30 -35.49 -24.54
C GLN A 417 14.72 -36.80 -24.00
N SER A 418 14.00 -36.77 -22.87
CA SER A 418 13.39 -37.96 -22.24
C SER A 418 12.05 -38.38 -22.84
N GLY A 419 11.48 -37.60 -23.78
CA GLY A 419 10.22 -37.91 -24.46
C GLY A 419 8.95 -37.77 -23.60
N LYS A 420 9.05 -37.34 -22.33
CA LYS A 420 7.90 -37.06 -21.45
C LYS A 420 7.50 -35.58 -21.56
N GLY A 421 6.82 -35.21 -22.64
CA GLY A 421 6.23 -33.88 -22.78
C GLY A 421 4.97 -33.73 -21.93
N SER A 422 5.10 -33.28 -20.67
CA SER A 422 3.93 -32.72 -19.96
C SER A 422 3.57 -31.36 -20.58
N LYS A 423 2.29 -31.14 -20.92
CA LYS A 423 1.76 -29.81 -21.26
C LYS A 423 1.92 -28.88 -20.04
N GLU A 424 3.04 -28.17 -19.96
CA GLU A 424 3.18 -27.05 -19.01
C GLU A 424 2.26 -25.89 -19.47
N PRO A 425 1.77 -25.06 -18.52
CA PRO A 425 1.08 -23.83 -18.89
C PRO A 425 2.03 -22.94 -19.72
N SER A 426 1.63 -22.64 -20.95
CA SER A 426 2.44 -21.94 -21.95
C SER A 426 2.84 -20.51 -21.55
N SER A 427 2.22 -19.94 -20.51
CA SER A 427 2.71 -18.74 -19.84
C SER A 427 2.09 -18.53 -18.44
N LEU A 428 2.76 -17.76 -17.58
CA LEU A 428 2.19 -17.18 -16.34
C LEU A 428 0.92 -16.34 -16.59
N PHE A 429 0.64 -16.03 -17.87
CA PHE A 429 -0.32 -15.05 -18.34
C PHE A 429 -1.49 -15.68 -19.11
N ASP A 430 -1.54 -17.01 -19.29
CA ASP A 430 -2.57 -17.69 -20.10
C ASP A 430 -3.91 -17.87 -19.37
N ASP A 431 -3.97 -17.72 -18.04
CA ASP A 431 -5.22 -17.68 -17.26
C ASP A 431 -5.96 -16.31 -17.37
N GLU A 432 -5.77 -15.57 -18.46
CA GLU A 432 -6.38 -14.24 -18.67
C GLU A 432 -7.92 -14.28 -18.81
N SER A 433 -8.53 -15.45 -18.96
CA SER A 433 -9.99 -15.60 -19.11
C SER A 433 -10.82 -15.57 -17.82
N GLU A 434 -10.20 -15.47 -16.62
CA GLU A 434 -10.93 -15.52 -15.33
C GLU A 434 -10.75 -14.30 -14.41
N LEU A 435 -9.98 -13.27 -14.80
CA LEU A 435 -9.76 -12.10 -13.95
C LEU A 435 -10.71 -10.97 -14.32
N ASP A 436 -11.92 -11.06 -13.77
CA ASP A 436 -12.89 -9.97 -13.70
C ASP A 436 -12.23 -8.79 -12.96
N ALA A 437 -12.28 -7.56 -13.52
CA ALA A 437 -11.68 -6.36 -12.93
C ALA A 437 -12.25 -5.99 -11.52
N THR A 438 -13.31 -6.70 -11.12
CA THR A 438 -14.01 -6.66 -9.83
C THR A 438 -13.47 -7.67 -8.81
N SER A 439 -12.56 -8.56 -9.20
CA SER A 439 -11.96 -9.56 -8.32
C SER A 439 -10.97 -8.91 -7.35
N ASN A 440 -11.27 -8.98 -6.05
CA ASN A 440 -10.36 -8.52 -4.99
C ASN A 440 -9.08 -9.38 -4.84
N ARG A 441 -8.90 -10.42 -5.67
CA ARG A 441 -7.78 -11.35 -5.59
C ARG A 441 -6.59 -10.85 -6.40
N MET A 442 -5.42 -10.81 -5.76
CA MET A 442 -4.18 -10.36 -6.40
C MET A 442 -3.75 -11.28 -7.56
N PRO A 443 -3.51 -10.73 -8.78
CA PRO A 443 -2.99 -11.49 -9.92
C PRO A 443 -1.60 -12.10 -9.68
N LYS A 444 -1.29 -13.19 -10.39
CA LYS A 444 -0.01 -13.92 -10.23
C LYS A 444 1.21 -13.05 -10.56
N TYR A 445 1.11 -12.15 -11.54
CA TYR A 445 2.21 -11.29 -12.00
C TYR A 445 2.52 -10.11 -11.05
N TYR A 446 1.67 -9.85 -10.06
CA TYR A 446 1.95 -8.93 -8.95
C TYR A 446 2.55 -9.63 -7.73
N LYS A 447 2.74 -10.96 -7.75
CA LYS A 447 3.42 -11.65 -6.64
C LYS A 447 4.91 -11.34 -6.67
N ARG A 448 5.54 -11.34 -5.50
CA ARG A 448 6.99 -11.24 -5.37
C ARG A 448 7.67 -12.34 -6.18
N VAL A 449 8.50 -11.93 -7.13
CA VAL A 449 9.31 -12.82 -7.97
C VAL A 449 10.71 -12.92 -7.38
N GLU A 450 11.27 -14.13 -7.39
CA GLU A 450 12.62 -14.38 -6.88
C GLU A 450 13.35 -15.30 -7.84
N ILE A 451 14.61 -15.00 -8.13
CA ILE A 451 15.45 -15.86 -8.96
C ILE A 451 15.80 -17.09 -8.13
N LYS A 452 15.48 -18.28 -8.62
CA LYS A 452 15.95 -19.53 -8.02
C LYS A 452 17.25 -19.93 -8.68
N TYR A 453 18.18 -20.46 -7.90
CA TYR A 453 19.49 -20.89 -8.39
C TYR A 453 19.53 -22.40 -8.52
N SER A 454 19.91 -22.89 -9.69
CA SER A 454 20.27 -24.30 -9.89
C SER A 454 21.78 -24.50 -9.66
N ARG A 455 22.26 -25.74 -9.81
CA ARG A 455 23.70 -26.06 -9.82
C ARG A 455 24.47 -25.29 -10.91
N PHE A 456 23.80 -24.89 -11.99
CA PHE A 456 24.39 -24.14 -13.11
C PHE A 456 24.28 -22.62 -12.94
N GLY A 457 23.81 -22.15 -11.78
CA GLY A 457 23.69 -20.72 -11.45
C GLY A 457 22.50 -20.04 -12.12
N VAL A 458 22.63 -18.75 -12.39
CA VAL A 458 21.55 -17.92 -12.97
C VAL A 458 21.35 -18.17 -14.46
N ASP A 459 22.36 -18.68 -15.15
CA ASP A 459 22.29 -18.96 -16.59
C ASP A 459 21.23 -20.00 -16.96
N ASP A 460 20.83 -20.82 -15.99
CA ASP A 460 19.81 -21.85 -16.09
C ASP A 460 18.40 -21.33 -15.77
N PHE A 461 18.29 -20.11 -15.23
CA PHE A 461 17.02 -19.47 -14.93
C PHE A 461 16.39 -18.87 -16.19
N ASP A 462 15.09 -19.09 -16.37
CA ASP A 462 14.39 -18.71 -17.59
C ASP A 462 13.72 -17.34 -17.50
N PHE A 463 14.48 -16.27 -17.75
CA PHE A 463 13.95 -14.89 -17.73
C PHE A 463 12.91 -14.62 -18.82
N GLU A 464 12.98 -15.31 -19.96
CA GLU A 464 12.08 -15.15 -21.10
C GLU A 464 10.64 -15.60 -20.77
N PHE A 465 10.48 -16.49 -19.79
CA PHE A 465 9.16 -16.85 -19.25
C PHE A 465 8.46 -15.66 -18.57
N TYR A 466 9.22 -14.76 -17.95
CA TYR A 466 8.72 -13.62 -17.18
C TYR A 466 8.62 -12.32 -17.98
N ASN A 467 9.43 -12.17 -19.03
CA ASN A 467 9.46 -10.99 -19.87
C ASN A 467 9.44 -11.36 -21.36
N LYS A 468 8.37 -10.96 -22.04
CA LYS A 468 8.20 -11.10 -23.49
C LYS A 468 8.27 -9.75 -24.22
N THR A 469 8.55 -8.68 -23.50
CA THR A 469 8.62 -7.30 -24.02
C THR A 469 10.05 -6.95 -24.41
N HIS A 470 10.24 -5.88 -25.17
CA HIS A 470 11.55 -5.33 -25.52
C HIS A 470 12.18 -4.49 -24.40
N TYR A 471 11.45 -4.21 -23.32
CA TYR A 471 11.99 -3.49 -22.17
C TYR A 471 12.76 -4.43 -21.25
N ALA A 472 13.87 -3.94 -20.69
CA ALA A 472 14.69 -4.70 -19.76
C ALA A 472 14.16 -4.62 -18.32
N GLY A 473 14.06 -5.77 -17.68
CA GLY A 473 13.79 -5.89 -16.25
C GLY A 473 15.07 -5.85 -15.39
N LEU A 474 14.92 -5.65 -14.08
CA LEU A 474 16.04 -5.60 -13.12
C LEU A 474 16.05 -6.82 -12.18
N GLU A 475 17.21 -7.38 -11.88
CA GLU A 475 17.35 -8.55 -10.99
C GLU A 475 17.15 -8.21 -9.49
N THR A 476 16.70 -9.20 -8.68
CA THR A 476 16.24 -9.00 -7.28
C THR A 476 17.25 -9.35 -6.18
N HIS A 477 18.16 -10.30 -6.40
CA HIS A 477 19.12 -10.77 -5.37
C HIS A 477 20.33 -9.84 -5.24
N ILE A 478 20.06 -8.55 -5.12
CA ILE A 478 21.05 -7.51 -4.91
C ILE A 478 20.59 -6.73 -3.67
N THR A 479 21.53 -6.37 -2.80
CA THR A 479 21.26 -5.55 -1.62
C THR A 479 20.57 -4.24 -2.01
N ASN A 480 19.48 -3.87 -1.33
CA ASN A 480 18.66 -2.68 -1.63
C ASN A 480 17.93 -2.75 -2.99
N SER A 481 17.52 -3.93 -3.44
CA SER A 481 16.78 -4.11 -4.71
C SER A 481 15.40 -3.44 -4.72
N TYR A 482 14.86 -3.04 -3.56
CA TYR A 482 13.63 -2.23 -3.49
C TYR A 482 13.72 -0.93 -4.32
N CYS A 483 14.93 -0.41 -4.57
CA CYS A 483 15.18 0.75 -5.42
C CYS A 483 14.85 0.52 -6.90
N ASN A 484 14.82 -0.74 -7.38
CA ASN A 484 14.60 -1.11 -8.78
C ASN A 484 13.34 -0.45 -9.37
N SER A 485 12.25 -0.43 -8.60
CA SER A 485 10.99 0.20 -9.02
C SER A 485 11.17 1.68 -9.36
N LEU A 486 11.93 2.43 -8.56
CA LEU A 486 12.18 3.86 -8.84
C LEU A 486 13.21 4.03 -9.96
N LEU A 487 14.23 3.18 -10.05
CA LEU A 487 15.21 3.23 -11.14
C LEU A 487 14.55 3.08 -12.52
N GLN A 488 13.56 2.19 -12.63
CA GLN A 488 12.74 2.05 -13.84
C GLN A 488 11.97 3.35 -14.14
N VAL A 489 11.30 3.94 -13.15
CA VAL A 489 10.57 5.22 -13.34
C VAL A 489 11.50 6.36 -13.80
N LEU A 490 12.69 6.46 -13.22
CA LEU A 490 13.68 7.47 -13.61
C LEU A 490 14.21 7.25 -15.04
N PHE A 491 14.38 5.99 -15.47
CA PHE A 491 14.81 5.65 -16.83
C PHE A 491 13.80 6.11 -17.89
N PHE A 492 12.51 5.96 -17.61
CA PHE A 492 11.43 6.39 -18.50
C PHE A 492 11.14 7.89 -18.42
N THR A 493 11.95 8.68 -17.70
CA THR A 493 11.92 10.15 -17.75
C THR A 493 12.89 10.65 -18.83
N PRO A 494 12.45 11.03 -20.05
CA PRO A 494 13.35 11.18 -21.21
C PRO A 494 14.41 12.28 -21.04
N VAL A 495 14.04 13.39 -20.42
CA VAL A 495 14.95 14.52 -20.16
C VAL A 495 16.04 14.12 -19.15
N LEU A 496 15.66 13.39 -18.09
CA LEU A 496 16.62 12.89 -17.09
C LEU A 496 17.60 11.87 -17.71
N ARG A 497 17.09 10.98 -18.57
CA ARG A 497 17.92 10.03 -19.32
C ARG A 497 18.94 10.75 -20.19
N SER A 498 18.55 11.86 -20.83
CA SER A 498 19.46 12.70 -21.63
C SER A 498 20.52 13.40 -20.77
N ILE A 499 20.14 13.93 -19.59
CA ILE A 499 21.06 14.57 -18.64
C ILE A 499 22.14 13.59 -18.16
N THR A 500 21.73 12.41 -17.69
CA THR A 500 22.65 11.37 -17.18
C THR A 500 23.57 10.84 -18.29
N LYS A 501 23.04 10.67 -19.52
CA LYS A 501 23.81 10.30 -20.71
C LYS A 501 24.85 11.35 -21.10
N SER A 502 24.55 12.64 -20.93
CA SER A 502 25.54 13.70 -21.13
C SER A 502 26.59 13.72 -20.01
N HIS A 503 26.18 13.47 -18.76
CA HIS A 503 27.09 13.47 -17.61
C HIS A 503 28.15 12.36 -17.70
N ILE A 504 27.80 11.14 -18.16
CA ILE A 504 28.80 10.08 -18.40
C ILE A 504 29.82 10.46 -19.49
N GLY A 505 29.42 11.32 -20.43
CA GLY A 505 30.30 11.86 -21.47
C GLY A 505 31.28 12.90 -20.95
N SER A 506 31.07 13.46 -19.76
CA SER A 506 31.93 14.47 -19.12
C SER A 506 33.01 13.86 -18.21
N ASP A 507 34.09 14.59 -17.93
CA ASP A 507 35.19 14.18 -17.03
C ASP A 507 34.79 14.38 -15.55
N CYS A 508 33.95 13.47 -15.03
CA CYS A 508 33.48 13.50 -13.63
C CYS A 508 34.48 12.84 -12.67
N THR A 509 35.14 13.65 -11.83
CA THR A 509 36.19 13.24 -10.89
C THR A 509 35.67 12.53 -9.63
N LYS A 510 34.37 12.64 -9.32
CA LYS A 510 33.78 12.00 -8.13
C LYS A 510 33.71 10.47 -8.32
N GLU A 511 34.31 9.72 -7.41
CA GLU A 511 34.39 8.26 -7.46
C GLU A 511 33.01 7.59 -7.39
N ASN A 512 32.30 7.72 -6.27
CA ASN A 512 30.94 7.18 -6.08
C ASN A 512 29.89 8.20 -6.52
N CYS A 513 29.88 8.53 -7.82
CA CYS A 513 28.91 9.46 -8.42
C CYS A 513 27.67 8.70 -8.90
N LEU A 514 26.54 8.87 -8.22
CA LEU A 514 25.28 8.21 -8.57
C LEU A 514 24.75 8.64 -9.94
N CYS A 515 25.02 9.87 -10.38
CA CYS A 515 24.64 10.33 -11.72
C CYS A 515 25.36 9.55 -12.84
N CYS A 516 26.66 9.24 -12.65
CA CYS A 516 27.40 8.40 -13.60
C CYS A 516 26.89 6.96 -13.60
N GLU A 517 26.72 6.35 -12.41
CA GLU A 517 26.21 4.98 -12.29
C GLU A 517 24.79 4.83 -12.87
N LEU A 518 23.94 5.84 -12.66
CA LEU A 518 22.61 5.88 -13.27
C LEU A 518 22.68 6.01 -14.79
N GLY A 519 23.59 6.82 -15.32
CA GLY A 519 23.84 6.95 -16.76
C GLY A 519 24.35 5.64 -17.38
N PHE A 520 25.24 4.92 -16.71
CA PHE A 520 25.69 3.59 -17.14
C PHE A 520 24.55 2.58 -17.15
N LEU A 521 23.74 2.55 -16.08
CA LEU A 521 22.56 1.70 -16.00
C LEU A 521 21.54 2.00 -17.09
N PHE A 522 21.22 3.27 -17.34
CA PHE A 522 20.25 3.67 -18.36
C PHE A 522 20.71 3.30 -19.76
N ARG A 523 21.99 3.50 -20.06
CA ARG A 523 22.55 3.05 -21.32
C ARG A 523 22.47 1.53 -21.47
N MET A 524 22.77 0.79 -20.40
CA MET A 524 22.63 -0.67 -20.40
C MET A 524 21.17 -1.11 -20.62
N LEU A 525 20.19 -0.41 -20.04
CA LEU A 525 18.76 -0.67 -20.28
C LEU A 525 18.35 -0.36 -21.74
N GLU A 526 18.91 0.69 -22.37
CA GLU A 526 18.72 0.97 -23.81
C GLU A 526 19.27 -0.18 -24.69
N ASP A 527 20.45 -0.69 -24.34
CA ASP A 527 21.17 -1.72 -25.12
C ASP A 527 20.53 -3.13 -24.98
N ALA A 528 19.72 -3.34 -23.93
CA ALA A 528 19.27 -4.66 -23.51
C ALA A 528 18.15 -5.30 -24.31
N LYS A 529 17.27 -4.52 -24.95
CA LYS A 529 16.22 -5.00 -25.86
C LYS A 529 15.48 -6.27 -25.37
N GLY A 530 15.05 -6.27 -24.10
CA GLY A 530 14.29 -7.35 -23.46
C GLY A 530 15.11 -8.25 -22.52
N ARG A 531 16.45 -8.21 -22.60
CA ARG A 531 17.32 -8.92 -21.66
C ARG A 531 17.26 -8.29 -20.27
N ASN A 532 17.40 -9.11 -19.24
CA ASN A 532 17.50 -8.65 -17.86
C ASN A 532 18.85 -7.96 -17.57
N CYS A 533 18.81 -6.94 -16.73
CA CYS A 533 19.96 -6.14 -16.33
C CYS A 533 20.15 -6.16 -14.80
N GLN A 534 21.36 -5.84 -14.34
CA GLN A 534 21.66 -5.70 -12.91
C GLN A 534 21.95 -4.24 -12.54
N ALA A 535 21.36 -3.78 -11.44
CA ALA A 535 21.69 -2.47 -10.87
C ALA A 535 22.85 -2.55 -9.85
N SER A 536 23.70 -3.58 -9.92
CA SER A 536 24.68 -3.92 -8.88
C SER A 536 25.73 -2.82 -8.64
N ASN A 537 26.29 -2.22 -9.69
CA ASN A 537 27.26 -1.12 -9.55
C ASN A 537 26.63 0.13 -8.91
N PHE A 538 25.42 0.51 -9.36
CA PHE A 538 24.66 1.62 -8.77
C PHE A 538 24.34 1.36 -7.29
N LEU A 539 23.80 0.18 -6.96
CA LEU A 539 23.42 -0.17 -5.58
C LEU A 539 24.62 -0.31 -4.66
N ARG A 540 25.78 -0.73 -5.19
CA ARG A 540 27.06 -0.70 -4.47
C ARG A 540 27.50 0.72 -4.17
N ALA A 541 27.54 1.60 -5.17
CA ALA A 541 27.88 3.01 -4.98
C ALA A 541 26.93 3.67 -3.97
N PHE A 542 25.62 3.38 -4.06
CA PHE A 542 24.62 3.81 -3.09
C PHE A 542 24.90 3.30 -1.65
N GLY A 543 25.28 2.02 -1.51
CA GLY A 543 25.63 1.41 -0.23
C GLY A 543 26.85 2.04 0.47
N THR A 544 27.76 2.65 -0.29
CA THR A 544 28.97 3.28 0.27
C THR A 544 28.78 4.70 0.79
N ILE A 545 27.63 5.35 0.53
CA ILE A 545 27.41 6.77 0.86
C ILE A 545 26.98 6.91 2.33
N PRO A 546 27.74 7.60 3.21
CA PRO A 546 27.41 7.71 4.64
C PRO A 546 26.08 8.42 4.94
N GLN A 547 25.68 9.39 4.11
CA GLN A 547 24.40 10.11 4.26
C GLN A 547 23.20 9.16 4.15
N VAL A 548 23.32 8.09 3.36
CA VAL A 548 22.25 7.10 3.15
C VAL A 548 21.98 6.32 4.42
N LEU A 549 23.05 5.93 5.14
CA LEU A 549 22.94 5.28 6.44
C LEU A 549 22.28 6.19 7.48
N ALA A 550 22.66 7.48 7.51
CA ALA A 550 22.06 8.45 8.43
C ALA A 550 20.57 8.70 8.17
N LEU A 551 20.11 8.54 6.93
CA LEU A 551 18.70 8.66 6.54
C LEU A 551 17.89 7.36 6.73
N GLY A 552 18.54 6.27 7.17
CA GLY A 552 17.89 4.98 7.40
C GLY A 552 17.30 4.36 6.13
N LEU A 553 18.00 4.51 5.00
CA LEU A 553 17.54 4.07 3.68
C LEU A 553 17.90 2.62 3.34
N PHE A 554 18.69 1.93 4.16
CA PHE A 554 19.06 0.55 3.86
C PHE A 554 17.95 -0.43 4.23
N GLU A 555 17.79 -1.43 3.36
CA GLU A 555 16.94 -2.59 3.63
C GLU A 555 17.56 -3.42 4.77
N PRO A 556 16.76 -3.92 5.73
CA PRO A 556 17.26 -4.83 6.76
C PRO A 556 17.76 -6.15 6.13
N ASP A 557 18.81 -6.75 6.70
CA ASP A 557 19.43 -7.99 6.19
C ASP A 557 18.44 -9.16 6.06
N GLU A 558 17.43 -9.19 6.94
CA GLU A 558 16.30 -10.11 6.91
C GLU A 558 14.99 -9.31 6.88
N PRO A 559 14.41 -9.06 5.69
CA PRO A 559 13.15 -8.33 5.59
C PRO A 559 11.98 -9.17 6.12
N ASP A 560 11.08 -8.49 6.83
CA ASP A 560 9.91 -9.06 7.47
C ASP A 560 8.59 -8.45 6.94
N GLU A 561 7.45 -8.93 7.43
CA GLU A 561 6.13 -8.40 7.06
C GLU A 561 5.95 -6.90 7.41
N LYS A 562 6.70 -6.40 8.38
CA LYS A 562 6.60 -5.03 8.90
C LYS A 562 7.58 -4.06 8.23
N THR A 563 8.46 -4.55 7.35
CA THR A 563 9.49 -3.75 6.70
C THR A 563 8.84 -2.60 5.92
N PRO A 564 9.18 -1.33 6.21
CA PRO A 564 8.45 -0.17 5.72
C PRO A 564 8.92 0.27 4.32
N TYR A 565 8.81 -0.60 3.31
CA TYR A 565 9.25 -0.28 1.93
C TYR A 565 8.62 0.99 1.36
N SER A 566 7.37 1.30 1.73
CA SER A 566 6.73 2.56 1.34
C SER A 566 7.47 3.79 1.86
N MET A 567 8.00 3.78 3.08
CA MET A 567 8.78 4.90 3.60
C MET A 567 10.19 4.92 3.00
N LEU A 568 10.82 3.74 2.86
CA LEU A 568 12.15 3.62 2.25
C LEU A 568 12.19 4.21 0.83
N ILE A 569 11.22 3.86 -0.02
CA ILE A 569 11.20 4.36 -1.40
C ILE A 569 10.89 5.86 -1.50
N GLN A 570 10.02 6.40 -0.63
CA GLN A 570 9.71 7.84 -0.60
C GLN A 570 10.91 8.67 -0.12
N ASN A 571 11.65 8.17 0.86
CA ASN A 571 12.87 8.81 1.33
C ASN A 571 14.01 8.67 0.31
N PHE A 572 14.12 7.51 -0.35
CA PHE A 572 15.05 7.30 -1.46
C PHE A 572 14.76 8.24 -2.63
N ASN A 573 13.48 8.45 -2.99
CA ASN A 573 13.06 9.40 -4.03
C ASN A 573 13.53 10.84 -3.73
N ARG A 574 13.38 11.29 -2.48
CA ARG A 574 13.91 12.59 -2.05
C ARG A 574 15.43 12.65 -2.15
N PHE A 575 16.09 11.64 -1.58
CA PHE A 575 17.55 11.57 -1.55
C PHE A 575 18.15 11.55 -2.95
N ILE A 576 17.65 10.71 -3.86
CA ILE A 576 18.26 10.55 -5.19
C ILE A 576 18.14 11.84 -6.02
N LEU A 577 17.01 12.55 -5.96
CA LEU A 577 16.85 13.81 -6.68
C LEU A 577 17.72 14.93 -6.09
N GLU A 578 17.88 15.00 -4.77
CA GLU A 578 18.81 15.93 -4.12
C GLU A 578 20.27 15.59 -4.45
N GLN A 579 20.62 14.30 -4.48
CA GLN A 579 21.97 13.85 -4.78
C GLN A 579 22.33 14.11 -6.24
N LEU A 580 21.42 13.82 -7.18
CA LEU A 580 21.59 14.14 -8.60
C LEU A 580 21.70 15.66 -8.81
N HIS A 581 20.95 16.46 -8.07
CA HIS A 581 21.08 17.92 -8.10
C HIS A 581 22.49 18.35 -7.71
N GLN A 582 23.03 17.85 -6.59
CA GLN A 582 24.37 18.21 -6.13
C GLN A 582 25.46 17.78 -7.12
N GLU A 583 25.34 16.58 -7.71
CA GLU A 583 26.35 16.03 -8.63
C GLU A 583 26.30 16.65 -10.04
N CYS A 584 25.12 17.06 -10.49
CA CYS A 584 24.95 17.71 -11.80
C CYS A 584 25.20 19.22 -11.76
N ASN A 585 25.32 19.82 -10.58
CA ASN A 585 25.46 21.27 -10.45
C ASN A 585 26.91 21.70 -10.70
N SER A 586 27.13 22.38 -11.83
CA SER A 586 28.42 22.95 -12.21
C SER A 586 28.32 24.46 -12.39
N ASN A 587 29.46 25.17 -12.40
CA ASN A 587 29.48 26.63 -12.56
C ASN A 587 28.87 27.11 -13.89
N ASN A 588 28.89 26.27 -14.93
CA ASN A 588 28.28 26.50 -16.25
C ASN A 588 27.22 25.44 -16.56
N ASN A 589 26.04 25.54 -15.95
CA ASN A 589 24.94 24.63 -16.24
C ASN A 589 24.28 24.96 -17.59
N PRO A 590 24.01 23.98 -18.47
CA PRO A 590 23.27 24.20 -19.71
C PRO A 590 21.82 24.63 -19.41
N ARG A 591 21.27 25.48 -20.26
CA ARG A 591 19.88 25.92 -20.18
C ARG A 591 19.02 24.92 -20.94
N LEU A 592 18.19 24.18 -20.21
CA LEU A 592 17.21 23.24 -20.77
C LEU A 592 15.83 23.90 -20.89
N LEU A 593 15.46 24.78 -19.96
CA LEU A 593 14.18 25.49 -19.99
C LEU A 593 14.28 26.76 -20.85
N LYS A 594 13.49 26.85 -21.92
CA LYS A 594 13.54 27.98 -22.89
C LYS A 594 13.15 29.33 -22.30
N SER A 595 12.37 29.38 -21.21
CA SER A 595 11.73 30.59 -20.67
C SER A 595 12.45 31.30 -19.51
N LEU A 596 13.73 31.02 -19.24
CA LEU A 596 14.50 31.67 -18.15
C LEU A 596 15.04 33.06 -18.55
N PRO A 597 14.85 34.13 -17.74
CA PRO A 597 15.46 35.44 -17.99
C PRO A 597 16.99 35.39 -18.05
N LEU A 598 17.60 36.15 -18.97
CA LEU A 598 19.03 36.06 -19.30
C LEU A 598 20.02 36.36 -18.15
N GLU A 599 19.61 37.04 -17.08
CA GLU A 599 20.51 37.73 -16.13
C GLU A 599 20.82 37.00 -14.80
N LYS A 600 20.31 35.78 -14.55
CA LYS A 600 20.61 35.03 -13.31
C LYS A 600 21.53 33.84 -13.56
N THR A 601 22.35 33.51 -12.55
CA THR A 601 23.20 32.30 -12.50
C THR A 601 22.39 31.06 -12.91
N PRO A 602 22.95 30.18 -13.77
CA PRO A 602 22.17 29.10 -14.34
C PRO A 602 21.83 28.05 -13.28
N LEU A 603 20.53 27.86 -13.04
CA LEU A 603 20.00 26.79 -12.18
C LEU A 603 20.53 25.43 -12.64
N SER A 604 20.73 24.50 -11.70
CA SER A 604 21.17 23.15 -12.06
C SER A 604 20.17 22.46 -13.00
N MET A 605 20.64 21.50 -13.81
CA MET A 605 19.79 20.74 -14.74
C MET A 605 18.61 20.06 -14.04
N ILE A 606 18.85 19.48 -12.85
CA ILE A 606 17.80 18.82 -12.05
C ILE A 606 16.80 19.84 -11.47
N GLN A 607 17.25 21.04 -11.07
CA GLN A 607 16.35 22.12 -10.65
C GLN A 607 15.47 22.62 -11.79
N GLN A 608 15.97 22.64 -13.04
CA GLN A 608 15.17 23.02 -14.19
C GLN A 608 14.08 21.96 -14.51
N LEU A 609 14.32 20.68 -14.21
CA LEU A 609 13.40 19.57 -14.51
C LEU A 609 12.37 19.28 -13.40
N PHE A 610 12.83 19.18 -12.14
CA PHE A 610 12.00 18.79 -10.98
C PHE A 610 11.77 19.94 -9.98
N GLY A 611 12.52 21.05 -10.09
CA GLY A 611 12.53 22.10 -9.08
C GLY A 611 11.28 22.98 -9.14
N MET A 612 10.47 22.95 -8.08
CA MET A 612 9.35 23.87 -7.89
C MET A 612 9.81 25.06 -7.02
N GLN A 613 9.80 26.30 -7.53
CA GLN A 613 10.15 27.45 -6.70
C GLN A 613 9.02 27.74 -5.71
N VAL A 614 9.35 27.81 -4.42
CA VAL A 614 8.40 28.05 -3.33
C VAL A 614 8.93 29.14 -2.41
N ALA A 615 8.16 30.21 -2.26
CA ALA A 615 8.39 31.26 -1.28
C ALA A 615 7.80 30.83 0.07
N SER A 616 8.65 30.70 1.08
CA SER A 616 8.26 30.47 2.46
C SER A 616 8.18 31.82 3.18
N ILE A 617 6.96 32.29 3.41
CA ILE A 617 6.67 33.53 4.13
C ILE A 617 6.38 33.15 5.58
N SER A 618 7.23 33.59 6.50
CA SER A 618 7.01 33.36 7.93
C SER A 618 6.68 34.66 8.66
N LYS A 619 5.53 34.67 9.31
CA LYS A 619 4.98 35.85 10.00
C LYS A 619 4.95 35.60 11.51
N CYS A 620 5.67 36.43 12.25
CA CYS A 620 5.67 36.43 13.71
C CYS A 620 4.39 37.09 14.25
N GLN A 621 4.05 36.85 15.51
CA GLN A 621 2.96 37.55 16.20
C GLN A 621 3.20 39.06 16.35
N CYS A 622 4.45 39.52 16.30
CA CYS A 622 4.80 40.95 16.29
C CYS A 622 4.78 41.58 14.88
N ASP A 623 4.11 40.93 13.92
CA ASP A 623 4.00 41.32 12.50
C ASP A 623 5.30 41.39 11.68
N THR A 624 6.46 41.02 12.26
CA THR A 624 7.71 40.89 11.48
C THR A 624 7.61 39.70 10.52
N GLN A 625 7.79 39.97 9.22
CA GLN A 625 7.77 38.98 8.15
C GLN A 625 9.18 38.66 7.68
N THR A 626 9.48 37.37 7.48
CA THR A 626 10.70 36.93 6.79
C THR A 626 10.36 36.00 5.63
N ASP A 627 10.96 36.28 4.48
CA ASP A 627 10.70 35.57 3.23
C ASP A 627 11.95 34.79 2.81
N ARG A 628 11.79 33.50 2.51
CA ARG A 628 12.87 32.63 2.03
C ARG A 628 12.41 31.86 0.80
N LEU A 629 13.17 31.93 -0.29
CA LEU A 629 12.93 31.13 -1.50
C LEU A 629 13.59 29.76 -1.37
N THR A 630 12.86 28.70 -1.71
CA THR A 630 13.32 27.30 -1.68
C THR A 630 12.87 26.57 -2.94
N THR A 631 13.58 25.52 -3.35
CA THR A 631 13.28 24.74 -4.56
C THR A 631 13.16 23.24 -4.24
N PRO A 632 12.05 22.78 -3.62
CA PRO A 632 11.81 21.35 -3.45
C PRO A 632 11.70 20.60 -4.80
N PHE A 633 12.23 19.37 -4.82
CA PHE A 633 12.12 18.44 -5.96
C PHE A 633 10.96 17.43 -5.81
N VAL A 634 10.51 17.19 -4.58
CA VAL A 634 9.46 16.22 -4.25
C VAL A 634 8.40 16.89 -3.38
N LEU A 635 7.13 16.59 -3.67
CA LEU A 635 5.98 17.03 -2.88
C LEU A 635 5.45 15.87 -2.03
N ASP A 636 5.18 16.12 -0.75
CA ASP A 636 4.56 15.12 0.12
C ASP A 636 3.08 15.43 0.33
N LEU A 637 2.19 14.47 0.05
CA LEU A 637 0.77 14.60 0.31
C LEU A 637 0.48 14.55 1.82
N GLN A 638 -0.34 15.48 2.31
CA GLN A 638 -0.79 15.53 3.70
C GLN A 638 -2.31 15.35 3.80
N PHE A 639 -2.73 14.25 4.42
CA PHE A 639 -4.13 13.85 4.50
C PHE A 639 -4.86 14.42 5.73
N SER A 640 -4.15 14.80 6.79
CA SER A 640 -4.72 15.33 8.03
C SER A 640 -4.45 16.83 8.20
N SER A 641 -5.50 17.60 8.52
CA SER A 641 -5.37 18.92 9.14
C SER A 641 -5.89 18.79 10.56
N LYS A 642 -4.98 18.59 11.52
CA LYS A 642 -5.34 18.67 12.94
C LYS A 642 -5.66 20.12 13.27
N ASN A 643 -6.94 20.49 13.28
CA ASN A 643 -7.35 21.73 13.94
C ASN A 643 -7.20 21.56 15.45
N HIS A 644 -6.50 22.49 16.10
CA HIS A 644 -6.13 22.48 17.53
C HIS A 644 -7.30 22.54 18.54
N LYS A 645 -8.54 22.24 18.13
CA LYS A 645 -9.74 22.29 18.98
C LYS A 645 -10.54 20.99 18.94
N GLY A 646 -9.92 19.81 19.15
CA GLY A 646 -10.55 18.57 19.63
C GLY A 646 -11.87 18.06 19.01
N LYS A 647 -12.33 18.66 17.91
CA LYS A 647 -13.51 18.30 17.15
C LYS A 647 -13.00 17.98 15.76
N GLU A 648 -12.86 16.69 15.49
CA GLU A 648 -12.85 16.21 14.10
C GLU A 648 -14.17 16.65 13.49
N ARG A 649 -14.13 17.75 12.71
CA ARG A 649 -15.19 18.02 11.76
C ARG A 649 -15.06 16.91 10.73
N GLU A 650 -15.91 15.90 10.79
CA GLU A 650 -16.21 15.04 9.65
C GLU A 650 -16.77 15.93 8.54
N SER A 651 -15.87 16.51 7.74
CA SER A 651 -16.24 17.20 6.52
C SER A 651 -15.85 16.29 5.36
N LYS A 652 -16.85 15.93 4.56
CA LYS A 652 -16.82 15.41 3.18
C LYS A 652 -15.46 14.91 2.67
N THR A 653 -15.41 13.65 2.25
CA THR A 653 -14.26 13.03 1.55
C THR A 653 -13.58 14.02 0.60
N LYS A 654 -12.36 14.46 0.95
CA LYS A 654 -11.61 15.43 0.14
C LYS A 654 -11.16 14.76 -1.16
N SER A 655 -11.29 15.46 -2.28
CA SER A 655 -10.78 14.97 -3.57
C SER A 655 -9.24 14.98 -3.58
N PHE A 656 -8.61 14.17 -4.44
CA PHE A 656 -7.14 14.18 -4.60
C PHE A 656 -6.61 15.60 -4.90
N VAL A 657 -7.33 16.34 -5.74
CA VAL A 657 -7.01 17.71 -6.15
C VAL A 657 -6.99 18.67 -4.95
N ASP A 658 -7.92 18.52 -4.01
CA ASP A 658 -7.96 19.36 -2.81
C ASP A 658 -6.82 19.05 -1.84
N ILE A 659 -6.46 17.76 -1.73
CA ILE A 659 -5.31 17.33 -0.92
C ILE A 659 -4.01 17.84 -1.53
N LEU A 660 -3.84 17.73 -2.85
CA LEU A 660 -2.66 18.25 -3.54
C LEU A 660 -2.53 19.78 -3.39
N ARG A 661 -3.62 20.52 -3.59
CA ARG A 661 -3.65 21.99 -3.40
C ARG A 661 -3.24 22.38 -1.98
N THR A 662 -3.79 21.70 -0.98
CA THR A 662 -3.48 21.95 0.44
C THR A 662 -2.04 21.57 0.79
N SER A 663 -1.51 20.50 0.19
CA SER A 663 -0.15 20.02 0.41
C SER A 663 0.90 20.98 -0.15
N ILE A 664 0.61 21.62 -1.30
CA ILE A 664 1.48 22.66 -1.89
C ILE A 664 1.41 23.96 -1.08
N ARG A 665 0.19 24.43 -0.74
CA ARG A 665 -0.06 25.65 0.05
C ARG A 665 0.00 25.39 1.55
N ARG A 666 1.10 24.78 1.99
CA ARG A 666 1.27 24.35 3.37
C ARG A 666 1.37 25.56 4.32
N GLU A 667 0.52 25.57 5.33
CA GLU A 667 0.59 26.49 6.47
C GLU A 667 1.00 25.70 7.72
N THR A 668 2.12 26.06 8.32
CA THR A 668 2.68 25.41 9.51
C THR A 668 2.93 26.42 10.61
N GLN A 669 2.48 26.10 11.81
CA GLN A 669 2.82 26.85 13.02
C GLN A 669 4.00 26.17 13.70
N GLN A 670 5.13 26.87 13.82
CA GLN A 670 6.31 26.38 14.51
C GLN A 670 6.92 27.46 15.39
N LYS A 671 7.63 27.08 16.45
CA LYS A 671 8.40 28.05 17.24
C LYS A 671 9.67 28.41 16.46
N ALA A 672 9.82 29.68 16.10
CA ALA A 672 11.00 30.19 15.42
C ALA A 672 11.57 31.38 16.22
N TRP A 673 12.89 31.55 16.14
CA TRP A 673 13.54 32.72 16.72
C TRP A 673 13.12 33.98 15.96
N CYS A 674 12.60 34.98 16.67
CA CYS A 674 12.29 36.28 16.08
C CYS A 674 13.35 37.30 16.50
N ASN A 675 14.04 37.91 15.52
CA ASN A 675 15.04 38.95 15.79
C ASN A 675 14.45 40.20 16.46
N ASN A 676 13.15 40.47 16.27
CA ASN A 676 12.47 41.59 16.91
C ASN A 676 12.02 41.26 18.35
N CYS A 677 11.56 40.03 18.61
CA CYS A 677 11.16 39.61 19.96
C CYS A 677 12.30 39.03 20.80
N GLN A 678 13.47 38.76 20.21
CA GLN A 678 14.65 38.14 20.85
C GLN A 678 14.34 36.85 21.63
N GLN A 679 13.34 36.09 21.18
CA GLN A 679 12.93 34.83 21.77
C GLN A 679 12.28 33.91 20.73
N TYR A 680 12.13 32.63 21.08
CA TYR A 680 11.40 31.66 20.25
C TYR A 680 9.89 31.86 20.39
N VAL A 681 9.26 32.42 19.36
CA VAL A 681 7.82 32.75 19.32
C VAL A 681 7.09 31.83 18.33
N PRO A 682 5.83 31.44 18.59
CA PRO A 682 5.03 30.74 17.60
C PRO A 682 4.88 31.60 16.34
N THR A 683 5.44 31.12 15.23
CA THR A 683 5.49 31.81 13.94
C THR A 683 4.67 30.99 12.95
N ILE A 684 3.85 31.65 12.15
CA ILE A 684 3.06 31.02 11.09
C ILE A 684 3.89 31.09 9.81
N ALA A 685 4.31 29.94 9.29
CA ALA A 685 5.01 29.84 8.01
C ALA A 685 4.04 29.34 6.93
N LYS A 686 3.87 30.13 5.88
CA LYS A 686 3.07 29.83 4.68
C LYS A 686 3.98 29.59 3.49
N LYS A 687 3.76 28.50 2.77
CA LYS A 687 4.46 28.18 1.52
C LYS A 687 3.61 28.57 0.32
N ILE A 688 4.16 29.38 -0.58
CA ILE A 688 3.49 29.85 -1.80
C ILE A 688 4.33 29.43 -3.02
N PRO A 689 3.80 28.59 -3.92
CA PRO A 689 4.50 28.24 -5.16
C PRO A 689 4.61 29.45 -6.09
N LYS A 690 5.77 29.62 -6.71
CA LYS A 690 6.12 30.71 -7.64
C LYS A 690 6.33 30.23 -9.07
N SER A 691 6.64 28.94 -9.24
CA SER A 691 6.81 28.30 -10.55
C SER A 691 6.29 26.87 -10.50
N LEU A 692 5.98 26.31 -11.67
CA LEU A 692 5.53 24.94 -11.84
C LEU A 692 6.61 24.13 -12.59
N PRO A 693 7.06 22.98 -12.06
CA PRO A 693 8.15 22.20 -12.67
C PRO A 693 7.67 21.42 -13.92
N PRO A 694 8.56 21.10 -14.87
CA PRO A 694 8.21 20.23 -16.00
C PRO A 694 7.79 18.81 -15.60
N VAL A 695 8.41 18.24 -14.57
CA VAL A 695 8.05 16.94 -14.00
C VAL A 695 7.79 17.09 -12.51
N LEU A 696 6.63 16.60 -12.07
CA LEU A 696 6.14 16.68 -10.70
C LEU A 696 6.27 15.31 -10.03
N SER A 697 7.15 15.21 -9.04
CA SER A 697 7.32 14.02 -8.20
C SER A 697 6.53 14.16 -6.89
N ILE A 698 5.63 13.22 -6.61
CA ILE A 698 4.72 13.26 -5.47
C ILE A 698 4.86 11.97 -4.63
N ASN A 699 5.10 12.14 -3.35
CA ASN A 699 5.08 11.09 -2.33
C ASN A 699 3.71 11.01 -1.65
N CYS A 700 3.14 9.81 -1.57
CA CYS A 700 1.77 9.58 -1.09
C CYS A 700 1.62 9.46 0.44
N GLY A 701 2.69 9.50 1.23
CA GLY A 701 2.62 9.62 2.70
C GLY A 701 2.02 8.41 3.45
N VAL A 702 2.08 7.20 2.88
CA VAL A 702 1.38 5.97 3.34
C VAL A 702 1.69 5.51 4.78
N GLY A 703 2.76 6.00 5.41
CA GLY A 703 3.30 5.44 6.66
C GLY A 703 2.68 5.87 7.99
N THR A 704 1.95 7.00 8.10
CA THR A 704 1.64 7.56 9.44
C THR A 704 0.24 8.09 9.71
N SER A 705 -0.67 8.18 8.73
CA SER A 705 -2.06 8.68 9.01
C SER A 705 -3.04 8.56 7.84
N VAL A 706 -2.72 7.80 6.80
CA VAL A 706 -3.58 7.70 5.61
C VAL A 706 -4.50 6.48 5.78
N PRO A 707 -5.82 6.65 5.90
CA PRO A 707 -6.73 5.53 5.72
C PRO A 707 -6.51 4.99 4.32
N ALA A 708 -6.03 3.75 4.19
CA ALA A 708 -5.90 3.07 2.89
C ALA A 708 -7.22 3.14 2.10
N ASP A 709 -8.32 3.27 2.83
CA ASP A 709 -9.70 3.55 2.44
C ASP A 709 -9.88 4.76 1.51
N ILE A 710 -9.06 5.81 1.61
CA ILE A 710 -9.19 7.01 0.74
C ILE A 710 -8.86 6.68 -0.72
N TRP A 711 -7.92 5.77 -0.95
CA TRP A 711 -7.56 5.32 -2.29
C TRP A 711 -8.60 4.37 -2.88
N ARG A 712 -9.52 3.85 -2.05
CA ARG A 712 -10.58 2.93 -2.47
C ARG A 712 -11.78 3.73 -2.97
N THR A 713 -12.19 3.50 -4.20
CA THR A 713 -13.43 4.06 -4.74
C THR A 713 -14.63 3.37 -4.07
N LEU A 714 -15.49 4.11 -3.37
CA LEU A 714 -16.74 3.59 -2.78
C LEU A 714 -17.78 3.18 -3.85
N ASP A 715 -17.71 3.76 -5.05
CA ASP A 715 -18.73 3.62 -6.10
C ASP A 715 -18.28 2.79 -7.33
N GLY A 716 -17.10 2.15 -7.29
CA GLY A 716 -16.63 1.20 -8.32
C GLY A 716 -16.36 1.75 -9.74
N GLN A 717 -16.82 2.95 -10.10
CA GLN A 717 -16.76 3.46 -11.50
C GLN A 717 -15.70 4.54 -11.78
N LYS A 718 -15.20 5.27 -10.77
CA LYS A 718 -14.19 6.33 -10.97
C LYS A 718 -13.01 6.19 -10.00
N SER A 719 -11.79 6.03 -10.52
CA SER A 719 -10.57 6.05 -9.70
C SER A 719 -10.45 7.38 -8.93
N TRP A 720 -10.05 7.32 -7.66
CA TRP A 720 -9.78 8.51 -6.85
C TRP A 720 -8.51 9.26 -7.33
N LEU A 721 -7.55 8.54 -7.91
CA LEU A 721 -6.36 9.12 -8.53
C LEU A 721 -6.70 9.65 -9.93
N PRO A 722 -6.56 10.97 -10.19
CA PRO A 722 -6.83 11.54 -11.51
C PRO A 722 -5.74 11.18 -12.51
N LYS A 723 -6.11 11.07 -13.79
CA LYS A 723 -5.16 10.78 -14.88
C LYS A 723 -4.40 12.04 -15.34
N ARG A 724 -5.11 13.17 -15.35
CA ARG A 724 -4.61 14.49 -15.78
C ARG A 724 -5.03 15.56 -14.77
N ILE A 725 -4.12 16.48 -14.49
CA ILE A 725 -4.34 17.59 -13.56
C ILE A 725 -3.89 18.91 -14.20
N SER A 726 -4.69 19.96 -14.03
CA SER A 726 -4.33 21.34 -14.40
C SER A 726 -3.94 22.11 -13.15
N MET A 727 -2.86 22.89 -13.23
CA MET A 727 -2.43 23.81 -12.18
C MET A 727 -2.25 25.21 -12.76
N ASP A 728 -2.94 26.19 -12.17
CA ASP A 728 -2.87 27.59 -12.60
C ASP A 728 -2.49 28.48 -11.41
N LEU A 729 -1.52 29.37 -11.62
CA LEU A 729 -1.07 30.41 -10.69
C LEU A 729 -1.61 31.77 -11.18
N ASP A 730 -2.52 32.36 -10.41
CA ASP A 730 -3.01 33.71 -10.70
C ASP A 730 -1.93 34.79 -10.46
N ASP A 731 -2.20 36.04 -10.83
CA ASP A 731 -1.27 37.16 -10.61
C ASP A 731 -0.99 37.47 -9.14
N ASP A 732 -1.89 37.06 -8.24
CA ASP A 732 -1.71 37.10 -6.78
C ASP A 732 -1.03 35.83 -6.21
N ASP A 733 -0.39 35.01 -7.05
CA ASP A 733 0.20 33.71 -6.72
C ASP A 733 -0.82 32.72 -6.11
N ASN A 734 -2.08 32.82 -6.55
CA ASN A 734 -3.15 31.91 -6.18
C ASN A 734 -3.12 30.62 -6.98
N LEU A 735 -2.77 29.50 -6.31
CA LEU A 735 -2.76 28.17 -6.92
C LEU A 735 -4.17 27.59 -6.95
N THR A 736 -4.69 27.42 -8.17
CA THR A 736 -5.86 26.58 -8.43
C THR A 736 -5.39 25.26 -9.04
N VAL A 737 -6.05 24.17 -8.65
CA VAL A 737 -5.77 22.82 -9.16
C VAL A 737 -7.10 22.21 -9.59
N LYS A 738 -7.17 21.60 -10.77
CA LYS A 738 -8.39 21.00 -11.34
C LYS A 738 -8.09 19.62 -11.92
N GLU A 739 -9.03 18.69 -11.80
CA GLU A 739 -9.00 17.41 -12.51
C GLU A 739 -9.50 17.62 -13.95
N LEU A 740 -8.76 17.12 -14.93
CA LEU A 740 -9.15 17.17 -16.35
C LEU A 740 -9.71 15.82 -16.79
N ALA A 741 -10.76 15.83 -17.60
CA ALA A 741 -11.28 14.62 -18.23
C ALA A 741 -10.27 14.07 -19.26
N SER A 742 -10.21 12.74 -19.42
CA SER A 742 -9.26 12.08 -20.33
C SER A 742 -9.35 12.57 -21.79
N ASN A 743 -10.53 13.00 -22.23
CA ASN A 743 -10.82 13.42 -23.61
C ASN A 743 -10.87 14.95 -23.78
N ALA A 744 -10.53 15.72 -22.74
CA ALA A 744 -10.54 17.18 -22.84
C ALA A 744 -9.45 17.64 -23.82
N VAL A 745 -9.84 18.45 -24.82
CA VAL A 745 -8.89 19.13 -25.71
C VAL A 745 -8.12 20.14 -24.85
N VAL A 746 -6.84 19.87 -24.66
CA VAL A 746 -5.95 20.75 -23.90
C VAL A 746 -5.42 21.79 -24.89
N ASP A 747 -5.78 23.07 -24.70
CA ASP A 747 -5.21 24.15 -25.49
C ASP A 747 -3.72 24.32 -25.15
N ILE A 748 -2.87 23.82 -26.04
CA ILE A 748 -1.40 23.92 -25.94
C ILE A 748 -0.98 25.41 -25.90
N ASN A 749 -1.74 26.30 -26.56
CA ASN A 749 -1.45 27.73 -26.66
C ASN A 749 -1.64 28.51 -25.34
N THR A 750 -2.53 28.07 -24.43
CA THR A 750 -2.73 28.69 -23.10
C THR A 750 -1.71 28.19 -22.08
N SER A 751 -1.06 27.05 -22.37
CA SER A 751 -0.07 26.35 -21.54
C SER A 751 1.33 26.99 -21.59
N GLY A 752 1.58 27.90 -22.54
CA GLY A 752 2.90 28.50 -22.79
C GLY A 752 3.37 29.53 -21.75
N SER A 753 2.57 29.85 -20.74
CA SER A 753 2.99 30.74 -19.64
C SER A 753 3.61 29.92 -18.50
N SER A 754 4.65 30.45 -17.83
CA SER A 754 5.27 29.80 -16.65
C SER A 754 4.33 29.63 -15.45
N LYS A 755 3.11 30.20 -15.53
CA LYS A 755 2.09 30.24 -14.48
C LYS A 755 0.97 29.21 -14.66
N SER A 756 0.80 28.58 -15.82
CA SER A 756 -0.19 27.51 -16.05
C SER A 756 0.50 26.25 -16.55
N ALA A 757 0.10 25.08 -16.05
CA ALA A 757 0.66 23.80 -16.45
C ALA A 757 -0.39 22.67 -16.41
N ASN A 758 -0.45 21.92 -17.52
CA ASN A 758 -1.25 20.71 -17.65
C ASN A 758 -0.33 19.49 -17.51
N TYR A 759 -0.61 18.64 -16.53
CA TYR A 759 0.16 17.44 -16.26
C TYR A 759 -0.63 16.17 -16.56
N GLU A 760 0.09 15.17 -17.05
CA GLU A 760 -0.39 13.82 -17.26
C GLU A 760 0.45 12.83 -16.45
N LEU A 761 -0.21 11.81 -15.89
CA LEU A 761 0.46 10.80 -15.10
C LEU A 761 1.37 9.93 -15.99
N MET A 762 2.66 9.93 -15.68
CA MET A 762 3.71 9.19 -16.39
C MET A 762 4.00 7.84 -15.72
N ALA A 763 4.03 7.80 -14.38
CA ALA A 763 4.33 6.57 -13.66
C ALA A 763 3.74 6.54 -12.25
N ILE A 764 3.51 5.32 -11.75
CA ILE A 764 3.03 5.00 -10.40
C ILE A 764 3.91 3.91 -9.81
N ILE A 765 4.47 4.16 -8.62
CA ILE A 765 5.05 3.08 -7.80
C ILE A 765 4.00 2.69 -6.76
N SER A 766 3.64 1.41 -6.76
CA SER A 766 2.69 0.84 -5.79
C SER A 766 3.39 -0.15 -4.88
N GLN A 767 3.05 -0.10 -3.59
CA GLN A 767 3.36 -1.19 -2.67
C GLN A 767 2.31 -2.28 -2.85
N VAL A 768 2.79 -3.50 -3.06
CA VAL A 768 1.96 -4.69 -3.16
C VAL A 768 2.21 -5.57 -1.94
N ARG A 769 1.12 -5.99 -1.28
CA ARG A 769 1.16 -6.85 -0.09
C ARG A 769 0.04 -7.88 -0.14
N VAL A 770 0.40 -9.15 -0.02
CA VAL A 770 -0.53 -10.23 0.33
C VAL A 770 -0.51 -10.41 1.84
N GLU A 771 -1.63 -10.80 2.44
CA GLU A 771 -1.68 -11.14 3.87
C GLU A 771 -0.54 -12.11 4.24
N LYS A 772 0.32 -11.70 5.18
CA LYS A 772 1.46 -12.47 5.72
C LYS A 772 2.60 -12.76 4.73
N GLU A 773 2.67 -12.04 3.61
CA GLU A 773 3.86 -12.02 2.76
C GLU A 773 4.62 -10.70 2.93
N ILE A 774 5.93 -10.75 2.69
CA ILE A 774 6.77 -9.56 2.71
C ILE A 774 6.27 -8.59 1.62
N PRO A 775 5.92 -7.34 1.97
CA PRO A 775 5.54 -6.34 0.97
C PRO A 775 6.67 -6.12 -0.04
N HIS A 776 6.34 -5.79 -1.27
CA HIS A 776 7.32 -5.38 -2.28
C HIS A 776 6.77 -4.22 -3.11
N LEU A 777 7.62 -3.65 -3.96
CA LEU A 777 7.29 -2.49 -4.78
C LEU A 777 7.20 -2.91 -6.24
N VAL A 778 6.24 -2.34 -6.95
CA VAL A 778 6.08 -2.49 -8.39
C VAL A 778 5.90 -1.12 -9.03
N ALA A 779 6.45 -0.95 -10.22
CA ALA A 779 6.31 0.28 -10.99
C ALA A 779 5.40 0.07 -12.22
N CYS A 780 4.40 0.92 -12.39
CA CYS A 780 3.64 1.03 -13.63
C CYS A 780 4.09 2.29 -14.35
N VAL A 781 4.52 2.17 -15.60
CA VAL A 781 5.05 3.28 -16.39
C VAL A 781 4.33 3.36 -17.73
N LYS A 782 4.07 4.60 -18.17
CA LYS A 782 3.44 4.89 -19.46
C LYS A 782 4.52 5.20 -20.51
N ASP A 783 4.48 4.50 -21.64
CA ASP A 783 5.30 4.77 -22.82
C ASP A 783 4.46 4.61 -24.10
N GLU A 784 4.38 5.66 -24.90
CA GLU A 784 3.56 5.74 -26.13
C GLU A 784 4.39 5.54 -27.41
N SER A 785 5.69 5.22 -27.29
CA SER A 785 6.58 5.05 -28.44
C SER A 785 6.25 3.85 -29.35
N GLU A 786 5.49 2.87 -28.86
CA GLU A 786 5.07 1.68 -29.62
C GLU A 786 3.58 1.70 -29.99
N SER A 787 3.30 1.92 -31.27
CA SER A 787 1.94 1.91 -31.84
C SER A 787 1.27 0.52 -31.92
N THR A 788 2.04 -0.56 -31.72
CA THR A 788 1.61 -1.97 -31.84
C THR A 788 1.15 -2.62 -30.53
N SER A 789 1.29 -1.93 -29.39
CA SER A 789 0.95 -2.45 -28.06
C SER A 789 -0.54 -2.35 -27.73
N LYS A 790 -1.07 -3.25 -26.87
CA LYS A 790 -2.50 -3.25 -26.46
C LYS A 790 -2.87 -2.06 -25.57
N SER A 791 -1.90 -1.47 -24.89
CA SER A 791 -2.04 -0.37 -23.93
C SER A 791 -0.70 0.35 -23.81
N PRO A 792 -0.67 1.68 -23.54
CA PRO A 792 0.59 2.40 -23.33
C PRO A 792 1.24 2.12 -21.97
N TRP A 793 0.64 1.28 -21.12
CA TRP A 793 1.12 1.01 -19.76
C TRP A 793 1.87 -0.31 -19.64
N TYR A 794 3.02 -0.26 -18.98
CA TYR A 794 3.88 -1.40 -18.68
C TYR A 794 4.09 -1.53 -17.17
N LEU A 795 3.90 -2.74 -16.65
CA LEU A 795 4.18 -3.13 -15.28
C LEU A 795 5.59 -3.71 -15.19
N PHE A 796 6.40 -3.15 -14.30
CA PHE A 796 7.71 -3.63 -13.90
C PHE A 796 7.63 -4.17 -12.47
N ASN A 797 7.78 -5.48 -12.34
CA ASN A 797 7.94 -6.19 -11.08
C ASN A 797 9.33 -6.85 -11.12
N ASP A 798 10.35 -6.04 -10.83
CA ASP A 798 11.76 -6.37 -10.98
C ASP A 798 12.11 -6.85 -12.41
N PHE A 799 12.36 -8.16 -12.60
CA PHE A 799 12.70 -8.73 -13.90
C PHE A 799 11.47 -9.16 -14.71
N LEU A 800 10.28 -9.17 -14.10
CA LEU A 800 9.01 -9.42 -14.78
C LEU A 800 8.51 -8.10 -15.39
N VAL A 801 8.31 -8.10 -16.71
CA VAL A 801 7.75 -6.96 -17.43
C VAL A 801 6.52 -7.40 -18.23
N LYS A 802 5.39 -6.70 -18.03
CA LYS A 802 4.11 -7.01 -18.68
C LYS A 802 3.41 -5.75 -19.18
N ASN A 803 2.86 -5.79 -20.40
CA ASN A 803 1.91 -4.78 -20.87
C ASN A 803 0.56 -4.94 -20.15
N VAL A 804 0.08 -3.89 -19.48
CA VAL A 804 -1.14 -3.91 -18.66
C VAL A 804 -2.14 -2.87 -19.15
N THR A 805 -3.43 -3.13 -18.97
CA THR A 805 -4.48 -2.17 -19.35
C THR A 805 -4.48 -0.97 -18.41
N GLU A 806 -4.92 0.19 -18.91
CA GLU A 806 -5.03 1.40 -18.11
C GLU A 806 -5.96 1.18 -16.88
N GLN A 807 -7.08 0.46 -17.05
CA GLN A 807 -8.01 0.16 -15.96
C GLN A 807 -7.32 -0.55 -14.78
N GLU A 808 -6.44 -1.52 -15.06
CA GLU A 808 -5.71 -2.26 -14.05
C GLU A 808 -4.72 -1.37 -13.27
N VAL A 809 -4.09 -0.41 -13.94
CA VAL A 809 -3.16 0.54 -13.31
C VAL A 809 -3.88 1.39 -12.26
N PHE A 810 -5.07 1.89 -12.59
CA PHE A 810 -5.88 2.74 -11.70
C PHE A 810 -6.83 1.97 -10.77
N ASN A 811 -6.85 0.64 -10.84
CA ASN A 811 -7.62 -0.17 -9.92
C ASN A 811 -6.92 -0.27 -8.56
N PHE A 812 -7.54 0.32 -7.54
CA PHE A 812 -7.11 0.28 -6.13
C PHE A 812 -8.20 -0.33 -5.21
N GLN A 813 -9.14 -1.10 -5.77
CA GLN A 813 -10.21 -1.73 -4.99
C GLN A 813 -9.67 -2.81 -4.03
N GLY A 814 -8.64 -3.56 -4.46
CA GLY A 814 -8.01 -4.60 -3.65
C GLY A 814 -7.18 -4.05 -2.48
N VAL A 815 -7.29 -4.68 -1.31
CA VAL A 815 -6.51 -4.34 -0.09
C VAL A 815 -4.99 -4.54 -0.28
N TRP A 816 -4.60 -5.25 -1.33
CA TRP A 816 -3.22 -5.64 -1.61
C TRP A 816 -2.40 -4.60 -2.37
N LYS A 817 -2.99 -3.55 -2.95
CA LYS A 817 -2.29 -2.55 -3.77
C LYS A 817 -2.45 -1.15 -3.19
N THR A 818 -1.37 -0.41 -3.01
CA THR A 818 -1.42 0.96 -2.50
C THR A 818 -0.40 1.84 -3.22
N PRO A 819 -0.78 3.00 -3.77
CA PRO A 819 0.16 3.90 -4.43
C PRO A 819 1.07 4.60 -3.40
N VAL A 820 2.35 4.71 -3.73
CA VAL A 820 3.39 5.25 -2.83
C VAL A 820 4.08 6.47 -3.42
N VAL A 821 4.44 6.43 -4.70
CA VAL A 821 5.09 7.53 -5.43
C VAL A 821 4.41 7.71 -6.78
N LEU A 822 4.18 8.97 -7.16
CA LEU A 822 3.54 9.36 -8.42
C LEU A 822 4.45 10.32 -9.19
N TYR A 823 4.59 10.10 -10.49
CA TYR A 823 5.29 11.01 -11.40
C TYR A 823 4.31 11.54 -12.43
N TYR A 824 4.15 12.85 -12.46
CA TYR A 824 3.36 13.58 -13.45
C TYR A 824 4.30 14.37 -14.36
N SER A 825 4.08 14.32 -15.67
CA SER A 825 4.85 15.05 -16.67
C SER A 825 3.97 16.10 -17.34
N ARG A 826 4.51 17.28 -17.64
CA ARG A 826 3.79 18.27 -18.44
C ARG A 826 3.53 17.76 -19.85
N VAL A 827 2.33 18.03 -20.38
CA VAL A 827 1.95 17.62 -21.75
C VAL A 827 2.79 18.35 -22.81
N ASP A 828 3.21 19.59 -22.55
CA ASP A 828 4.03 20.44 -23.42
C ASP A 828 5.54 20.36 -23.11
N ILE A 829 5.99 19.30 -22.45
CA ILE A 829 7.40 19.14 -22.03
C ILE A 829 8.38 19.24 -23.21
N SER A 830 8.02 18.70 -24.38
CA SER A 830 8.85 18.72 -25.60
C SER A 830 9.03 20.13 -26.17
N ASP A 831 8.04 21.01 -25.99
CA ASP A 831 8.12 22.41 -26.42
C ASP A 831 8.89 23.25 -25.41
N LEU A 832 8.77 22.93 -24.11
CA LEU A 832 9.36 23.67 -23.00
C LEU A 832 10.86 23.38 -22.78
N MET A 833 11.27 22.12 -22.96
CA MET A 833 12.63 21.64 -22.73
C MET A 833 13.40 21.49 -24.04
N ASP A 834 14.61 22.02 -24.10
CA ASP A 834 15.55 21.79 -25.19
C ASP A 834 16.76 20.99 -24.71
N THR A 835 16.86 19.74 -25.15
CA THR A 835 17.99 18.85 -24.83
C THR A 835 19.17 19.01 -25.79
N SER A 836 19.03 19.80 -26.87
CA SER A 836 20.12 20.02 -27.84
C SER A 836 21.33 20.76 -27.24
N ALA A 837 21.10 21.54 -26.18
CA ALA A 837 22.13 22.25 -25.44
C ALA A 837 23.04 21.32 -24.59
N LEU A 838 22.70 20.04 -24.44
CA LEU A 838 23.52 19.09 -23.71
C LEU A 838 24.76 18.68 -24.52
N PRO A 839 25.95 18.63 -23.90
CA PRO A 839 27.16 18.13 -24.55
C PRO A 839 26.95 16.71 -25.12
N SER A 840 27.07 16.58 -26.44
CA SER A 840 26.92 15.31 -27.17
C SER A 840 28.25 14.60 -27.43
N LYS A 841 29.38 15.31 -27.32
CA LYS A 841 30.72 14.72 -27.51
C LYS A 841 31.15 14.00 -26.24
N ILE A 842 31.38 12.69 -26.37
CA ILE A 842 31.94 11.85 -25.32
C ILE A 842 33.44 12.17 -25.17
N ASP A 843 33.89 12.42 -23.93
CA ASP A 843 35.30 12.59 -23.64
C ASP A 843 36.07 11.27 -23.83
N LYS A 844 36.97 11.26 -24.81
CA LYS A 844 37.83 10.12 -25.14
C LYS A 844 39.18 10.15 -24.42
N SER A 845 39.48 11.24 -23.70
CA SER A 845 40.80 11.48 -23.09
C SER A 845 41.17 10.44 -22.03
N ILE A 846 40.18 9.77 -21.43
CA ILE A 846 40.38 8.72 -20.42
C ILE A 846 41.18 7.51 -20.92
N LEU A 847 41.19 7.26 -22.24
CA LEU A 847 41.98 6.19 -22.85
C LEU A 847 43.47 6.54 -23.03
N PHE A 848 43.80 7.84 -22.94
CA PHE A 848 45.15 8.37 -23.18
C PHE A 848 45.84 8.84 -21.88
N LYS A 849 45.09 8.99 -20.78
CA LYS A 849 45.60 9.45 -19.48
C LYS A 849 46.08 8.26 -18.61
N ASP A 850 47.24 8.41 -17.98
CA ASP A 850 47.72 7.48 -16.94
C ASP A 850 47.04 7.81 -15.59
N ILE A 851 46.01 7.06 -15.22
CA ILE A 851 45.24 7.26 -14.00
C ILE A 851 45.56 6.13 -13.02
N SER A 852 46.01 6.47 -11.81
CA SER A 852 46.25 5.52 -10.73
C SER A 852 46.12 6.20 -9.37
N ILE A 853 45.46 5.55 -8.41
CA ILE A 853 45.32 6.01 -7.02
C ILE A 853 46.34 5.37 -6.05
N SER A 854 47.06 4.34 -6.49
CA SER A 854 48.10 3.68 -5.67
C SER A 854 49.24 4.64 -5.29
N LYS A 855 49.64 4.62 -4.01
CA LYS A 855 50.76 5.40 -3.47
C LYS A 855 52.13 4.76 -3.69
N HIS A 856 52.19 3.43 -3.88
CA HIS A 856 53.44 2.65 -3.96
C HIS A 856 53.63 1.97 -5.32
N ARG A 857 53.00 2.51 -6.38
CA ARG A 857 53.07 1.98 -7.74
C ARG A 857 54.52 1.87 -8.23
N LEU A 858 54.88 0.69 -8.77
CA LEU A 858 56.19 0.45 -9.38
C LEU A 858 56.22 1.02 -10.81
N THR A 859 56.77 2.24 -10.97
CA THR A 859 56.83 2.92 -12.28
C THR A 859 57.70 2.21 -13.33
N ASN A 860 58.63 1.36 -12.90
CA ASN A 860 59.58 0.66 -13.78
C ASN A 860 59.04 -0.68 -14.33
N LYS A 861 57.85 -1.13 -13.89
CA LYS A 861 57.19 -2.36 -14.35
C LYS A 861 55.78 -2.05 -14.90
N LYS A 862 55.67 -1.14 -15.86
CA LYS A 862 54.38 -0.90 -16.55
C LYS A 862 54.15 -2.01 -17.58
N SER A 863 53.15 -2.85 -17.33
CA SER A 863 52.67 -3.89 -18.24
C SER A 863 51.95 -3.30 -19.46
N SER A 864 51.19 -2.21 -19.28
CA SER A 864 50.37 -1.57 -20.33
C SER A 864 51.02 -0.34 -20.99
N VAL A 865 50.87 -0.21 -22.30
CA VAL A 865 51.21 0.96 -23.11
C VAL A 865 49.95 1.69 -23.55
N LEU A 866 49.75 2.91 -23.03
CA LEU A 866 48.57 3.75 -23.31
C LEU A 866 48.39 4.00 -24.81
N LEU A 867 47.14 4.26 -25.21
CA LEU A 867 46.82 4.66 -26.58
C LEU A 867 47.31 6.09 -26.83
N THR A 868 47.66 6.40 -28.08
CA THR A 868 47.85 7.78 -28.53
C THR A 868 46.59 8.25 -29.28
N PRO A 869 46.35 9.57 -29.42
CA PRO A 869 45.18 10.07 -30.15
C PRO A 869 45.07 9.56 -31.60
N GLU A 870 46.19 9.22 -32.23
CA GLU A 870 46.27 8.66 -33.58
C GLU A 870 45.84 7.18 -33.61
N GLU A 871 45.98 6.47 -32.48
CA GLU A 871 45.62 5.06 -32.30
C GLU A 871 44.18 4.90 -31.75
N LEU A 872 43.33 5.92 -31.90
CA LEU A 872 41.96 5.85 -31.38
C LEU A 872 41.16 4.75 -32.11
N PRO A 873 40.55 3.79 -31.37
CA PRO A 873 39.76 2.72 -31.96
C PRO A 873 38.59 3.24 -32.79
N GLN A 874 38.35 2.58 -33.93
CA GLN A 874 37.22 2.84 -34.83
C GLN A 874 36.14 1.76 -34.66
N PRO A 875 34.91 2.01 -35.14
CA PRO A 875 33.88 0.97 -35.18
C PRO A 875 34.40 -0.27 -35.92
N GLY A 876 34.32 -1.44 -35.28
CA GLY A 876 34.83 -2.71 -35.79
C GLY A 876 36.26 -3.07 -35.36
N THR A 877 37.01 -2.17 -34.69
CA THR A 877 38.35 -2.50 -34.20
C THR A 877 38.32 -3.67 -33.21
N LEU A 878 39.19 -4.64 -33.43
CA LEU A 878 39.33 -5.83 -32.59
C LEU A 878 40.14 -5.54 -31.33
N VAL A 879 39.59 -5.89 -30.17
CA VAL A 879 40.29 -5.82 -28.87
C VAL A 879 40.13 -7.14 -28.12
N ALA A 880 41.21 -7.63 -27.53
CA ALA A 880 41.15 -8.83 -26.68
C ALA A 880 41.00 -8.41 -25.22
N ILE A 881 40.11 -9.07 -24.48
CA ILE A 881 39.81 -8.74 -23.08
C ILE A 881 39.78 -10.01 -22.23
N ASP A 882 40.30 -9.87 -21.02
CA ASP A 882 40.14 -10.83 -19.94
C ASP A 882 40.04 -10.09 -18.60
N ALA A 883 39.31 -10.66 -17.64
CA ALA A 883 39.01 -10.02 -16.37
C ALA A 883 39.04 -11.02 -15.22
N GLU A 884 39.61 -10.59 -14.10
CA GLU A 884 39.78 -11.40 -12.90
C GLU A 884 38.95 -10.87 -11.74
N PHE A 885 38.52 -11.80 -10.88
CA PHE A 885 37.51 -11.55 -9.86
C PHE A 885 37.95 -12.04 -8.48
N VAL A 886 37.42 -11.38 -7.46
CA VAL A 886 37.52 -11.79 -6.06
C VAL A 886 36.14 -12.03 -5.46
N ALA A 887 36.04 -12.90 -4.46
CA ALA A 887 34.79 -13.19 -3.77
C ALA A 887 34.63 -12.29 -2.55
N LEU A 888 33.52 -11.54 -2.53
CA LEU A 888 33.10 -10.71 -1.40
C LEU A 888 32.29 -11.52 -0.38
N ASN A 889 31.52 -12.50 -0.84
CA ASN A 889 30.73 -13.40 0.02
C ASN A 889 30.75 -14.84 -0.53
N GLN A 890 30.72 -15.82 0.36
CA GLN A 890 30.57 -17.24 0.02
C GLN A 890 29.10 -17.60 -0.26
N GLU A 891 28.87 -18.74 -0.91
CA GLU A 891 27.52 -19.25 -1.17
C GLU A 891 26.88 -19.80 0.11
N GLU A 892 25.60 -19.49 0.30
CA GLU A 892 24.78 -20.02 1.40
C GLU A 892 23.81 -21.06 0.84
N THR A 893 23.86 -22.28 1.36
CA THR A 893 22.99 -23.39 0.93
C THR A 893 22.12 -23.89 2.07
N GLU A 894 20.81 -23.98 1.84
CA GLU A 894 19.87 -24.69 2.72
C GLU A 894 19.82 -26.16 2.32
N ILE A 895 19.82 -27.04 3.32
CA ILE A 895 19.57 -28.47 3.13
C ILE A 895 18.19 -28.75 3.73
N ILE A 896 17.23 -29.06 2.89
CA ILE A 896 15.87 -29.41 3.31
C ILE A 896 15.89 -30.86 3.81
N SER A 897 14.94 -31.22 4.69
CA SER A 897 14.83 -32.57 5.28
C SER A 897 14.62 -33.70 4.27
N ASP A 898 14.26 -33.38 3.02
CA ASP A 898 14.17 -34.31 1.89
C ASP A 898 15.51 -34.58 1.19
N GLY A 899 16.60 -33.95 1.66
CA GLY A 899 17.95 -34.07 1.09
C GLY A 899 18.20 -33.15 -0.11
N THR A 900 17.23 -32.31 -0.50
CA THR A 900 17.43 -31.33 -1.56
C THR A 900 18.29 -30.16 -1.05
N LYS A 901 19.34 -29.83 -1.80
CA LYS A 901 20.18 -28.66 -1.55
C LYS A 901 19.66 -27.49 -2.38
N SER A 902 19.18 -26.44 -1.74
CA SER A 902 18.80 -25.20 -2.41
C SER A 902 19.77 -24.09 -2.02
N VAL A 903 20.41 -23.48 -3.02
CA VAL A 903 21.27 -22.30 -2.82
C VAL A 903 20.36 -21.11 -2.50
N ILE A 904 20.48 -20.57 -1.29
CA ILE A 904 19.73 -19.38 -0.84
C ILE A 904 20.38 -18.13 -1.44
N ARG A 905 21.70 -17.99 -1.29
CA ARG A 905 22.48 -16.87 -1.81
C ARG A 905 23.69 -17.37 -2.60
N PRO A 906 23.88 -16.93 -3.86
CA PRO A 906 25.04 -17.29 -4.66
C PRO A 906 26.30 -16.56 -4.17
N LYS A 907 27.47 -17.03 -4.63
CA LYS A 907 28.74 -16.32 -4.43
C LYS A 907 28.66 -14.92 -5.06
N ARG A 908 29.01 -13.88 -4.28
CA ARG A 908 29.12 -12.51 -4.79
C ARG A 908 30.55 -12.24 -5.21
N LEU A 909 30.76 -12.11 -6.51
CA LEU A 909 32.06 -11.78 -7.11
C LEU A 909 32.14 -10.29 -7.42
N SER A 910 33.34 -9.71 -7.32
CA SER A 910 33.64 -8.36 -7.78
C SER A 910 34.83 -8.36 -8.72
N LEU A 911 34.78 -7.49 -9.74
CA LEU A 911 35.91 -7.19 -10.61
C LEU A 911 37.10 -6.71 -9.78
N ALA A 912 38.27 -7.28 -10.05
CA ALA A 912 39.49 -7.01 -9.30
C ALA A 912 40.68 -6.69 -10.21
N ARG A 913 40.76 -7.27 -11.41
CA ARG A 913 41.69 -6.84 -12.48
C ARG A 913 41.02 -6.93 -13.85
N VAL A 914 41.35 -6.02 -14.77
CA VAL A 914 40.93 -6.12 -16.17
C VAL A 914 42.07 -5.76 -17.10
N SER A 915 42.30 -6.59 -18.11
CA SER A 915 43.35 -6.38 -19.12
C SER A 915 42.73 -6.34 -20.51
N VAL A 916 43.09 -5.33 -21.30
CA VAL A 916 42.64 -5.17 -22.69
C VAL A 916 43.84 -4.95 -23.61
N LEU A 917 43.94 -5.79 -24.64
CA LEU A 917 45.02 -5.84 -25.60
C LEU A 917 44.55 -5.42 -26.99
N ARG A 918 45.48 -4.87 -27.77
CA ARG A 918 45.26 -4.54 -29.19
C ARG A 918 45.15 -5.83 -30.00
N GLY A 919 44.04 -6.00 -30.72
CA GLY A 919 43.79 -7.19 -31.53
C GLY A 919 44.47 -7.18 -32.90
N GLU A 920 44.79 -5.98 -33.40
CA GLU A 920 45.27 -5.74 -34.77
C GLU A 920 46.28 -4.57 -34.79
N GLY A 921 47.09 -4.48 -35.86
CA GLY A 921 48.04 -3.38 -36.09
C GLY A 921 49.48 -3.65 -35.63
N VAL A 922 50.32 -2.60 -35.64
CA VAL A 922 51.77 -2.73 -35.38
C VAL A 922 52.08 -3.13 -33.93
N LYS A 923 51.22 -2.72 -32.98
CA LYS A 923 51.35 -3.03 -31.55
C LYS A 923 50.41 -4.15 -31.11
N GLU A 924 50.10 -5.09 -32.00
CA GLU A 924 49.27 -6.25 -31.67
C GLU A 924 49.81 -7.01 -30.44
N ASN A 925 48.91 -7.56 -29.63
CA ASN A 925 49.23 -8.28 -28.38
C ASN A 925 49.82 -7.42 -27.26
N VAL A 926 49.97 -6.11 -27.47
CA VAL A 926 50.41 -5.18 -26.42
C VAL A 926 49.20 -4.63 -25.66
N PRO A 927 49.11 -4.83 -24.33
CA PRO A 927 48.01 -4.29 -23.51
C PRO A 927 48.05 -2.77 -23.47
N PHE A 928 46.88 -2.14 -23.52
CA PHE A 928 46.71 -0.70 -23.29
C PHE A 928 45.88 -0.39 -22.04
N ILE A 929 45.15 -1.38 -21.53
CA ILE A 929 44.52 -1.37 -20.21
C ILE A 929 45.05 -2.58 -19.47
N ASP A 930 45.57 -2.36 -18.26
CA ASP A 930 45.88 -3.39 -17.28
C ASP A 930 45.67 -2.78 -15.89
N ASP A 931 44.40 -2.72 -15.52
CA ASP A 931 43.91 -1.95 -14.38
C ASP A 931 43.53 -2.92 -13.25
N TYR A 932 44.06 -2.68 -12.06
CA TYR A 932 43.60 -3.31 -10.81
C TYR A 932 42.52 -2.43 -10.20
N ILE A 933 41.46 -3.03 -9.65
CA ILE A 933 40.29 -2.29 -9.15
C ILE A 933 40.37 -2.19 -7.64
N ALA A 934 40.30 -0.96 -7.12
CA ALA A 934 40.26 -0.71 -5.68
C ALA A 934 39.07 -1.39 -5.01
N ALA A 935 39.33 -2.14 -3.94
CA ALA A 935 38.29 -2.83 -3.18
C ALA A 935 37.68 -1.89 -2.12
N SER A 936 36.41 -1.50 -2.29
CA SER A 936 35.68 -0.70 -1.30
C SER A 936 35.04 -1.55 -0.18
N GLU A 937 34.83 -2.85 -0.44
CA GLU A 937 34.25 -3.83 0.49
C GLU A 937 35.33 -4.87 0.85
N PRO A 938 35.28 -5.47 2.06
CA PRO A 938 36.27 -6.47 2.46
C PRO A 938 36.18 -7.73 1.57
N VAL A 939 37.33 -8.15 1.04
CA VAL A 939 37.44 -9.39 0.25
C VAL A 939 37.54 -10.59 1.19
N VAL A 940 36.65 -11.57 1.01
CA VAL A 940 36.63 -12.82 1.79
C VAL A 940 37.60 -13.84 1.20
N ASP A 941 37.66 -13.94 -0.13
CA ASP A 941 38.56 -14.86 -0.83
C ASP A 941 39.06 -14.21 -2.14
N TYR A 942 40.38 -14.12 -2.27
CA TYR A 942 41.05 -13.52 -3.43
C TYR A 942 41.10 -14.45 -4.64
N LEU A 943 40.80 -15.75 -4.46
CA LEU A 943 40.87 -16.76 -5.52
C LEU A 943 42.23 -16.79 -6.22
N THR A 944 43.34 -16.56 -5.50
CA THR A 944 44.67 -16.29 -6.06
C THR A 944 45.16 -17.33 -7.07
N GLU A 945 44.82 -18.62 -6.89
CA GLU A 945 45.14 -19.68 -7.86
C GLU A 945 44.51 -19.42 -9.24
N PHE A 946 43.29 -18.88 -9.25
CA PHE A 946 42.49 -18.62 -10.45
C PHE A 946 42.52 -17.16 -10.91
N SER A 947 42.90 -16.20 -10.05
CA SER A 947 42.86 -14.76 -10.35
C SER A 947 44.25 -14.12 -10.47
N GLY A 948 45.28 -14.76 -9.90
CA GLY A 948 46.61 -14.17 -9.77
C GLY A 948 46.71 -12.98 -8.81
N ILE A 949 45.66 -12.67 -8.06
CA ILE A 949 45.60 -11.49 -7.16
C ILE A 949 45.99 -11.88 -5.74
N ALA A 950 46.92 -11.13 -5.14
CA ALA A 950 47.34 -11.29 -3.76
C ALA A 950 46.71 -10.23 -2.83
N ALA A 951 46.69 -10.54 -1.53
CA ALA A 951 46.27 -9.58 -0.51
C ALA A 951 47.20 -8.33 -0.53
N GLY A 952 46.60 -7.15 -0.63
CA GLY A 952 47.30 -5.86 -0.78
C GLY A 952 47.36 -5.32 -2.21
N ASP A 953 47.08 -6.12 -3.25
CA ASP A 953 47.10 -5.64 -4.64
C ASP A 953 45.94 -4.68 -4.95
N LEU A 954 44.84 -4.77 -4.19
CA LEU A 954 43.62 -3.96 -4.35
C LEU A 954 43.53 -2.79 -3.35
N ASP A 955 44.55 -2.60 -2.51
CA ASP A 955 44.57 -1.58 -1.46
C ASP A 955 45.38 -0.35 -1.91
N GLU A 956 44.85 0.85 -1.68
CA GLU A 956 45.50 2.11 -2.08
C GLU A 956 46.88 2.33 -1.45
N ALA A 957 47.08 1.80 -0.23
CA ALA A 957 48.28 2.01 0.57
C ALA A 957 49.40 1.00 0.32
N SER A 958 49.14 -0.14 -0.32
CA SER A 958 50.13 -1.22 -0.48
C SER A 958 50.26 -1.72 -1.91
N SER A 959 49.29 -1.44 -2.79
CA SER A 959 49.28 -1.93 -4.16
C SER A 959 50.50 -1.46 -4.95
N LYS A 960 51.15 -2.38 -5.64
CA LYS A 960 52.30 -2.11 -6.52
C LYS A 960 51.89 -1.85 -7.97
N HIS A 961 50.62 -2.09 -8.29
CA HIS A 961 50.07 -2.09 -9.64
C HIS A 961 49.35 -0.77 -9.98
N THR A 962 48.86 -0.66 -11.22
CA THR A 962 48.01 0.46 -11.64
C THR A 962 46.62 0.28 -11.02
N LEU A 963 46.40 0.85 -9.84
CA LEU A 963 45.15 0.76 -9.11
C LEU A 963 44.20 1.89 -9.51
N VAL A 964 42.98 1.57 -9.93
CA VAL A 964 41.95 2.54 -10.33
C VAL A 964 40.62 2.25 -9.62
N PRO A 965 39.77 3.27 -9.42
CA PRO A 965 38.39 3.04 -9.00
C PRO A 965 37.58 2.26 -10.04
N LEU A 966 36.59 1.50 -9.57
CA LEU A 966 35.69 0.71 -10.42
C LEU A 966 35.04 1.55 -11.54
N LYS A 967 34.59 2.76 -11.22
CA LYS A 967 34.00 3.71 -12.18
C LYS A 967 34.92 4.02 -13.36
N VAL A 968 36.23 4.17 -13.11
CA VAL A 968 37.23 4.50 -14.15
C VAL A 968 37.40 3.34 -15.11
N ALA A 969 37.62 2.12 -14.58
CA ALA A 969 37.72 0.91 -15.38
C ALA A 969 36.44 0.68 -16.20
N TYR A 970 35.27 0.82 -15.57
CA TYR A 970 33.98 0.69 -16.24
C TYR A 970 33.81 1.71 -17.37
N LYS A 971 34.16 2.99 -17.14
CA LYS A 971 34.05 4.05 -18.15
C LYS A 971 34.97 3.79 -19.35
N LYS A 972 36.18 3.26 -19.15
CA LYS A 972 37.08 2.85 -20.25
C LYS A 972 36.44 1.74 -21.10
N LEU A 973 35.95 0.67 -20.46
CA LEU A 973 35.28 -0.44 -21.17
C LEU A 973 34.01 0.01 -21.89
N ARG A 974 33.21 0.85 -21.23
CA ARG A 974 31.98 1.41 -21.80
C ARG A 974 32.27 2.29 -23.01
N LEU A 975 33.35 3.06 -22.98
CA LEU A 975 33.77 3.87 -24.12
C LEU A 975 34.20 3.01 -25.30
N LEU A 976 34.94 1.92 -25.08
CA LEU A 976 35.30 0.97 -26.14
C LEU A 976 34.05 0.33 -26.77
N LEU A 977 33.06 -0.02 -25.94
CA LEU A 977 31.77 -0.51 -26.38
C LEU A 977 31.03 0.51 -27.26
N ASP A 978 30.90 1.76 -26.78
CA ASP A 978 30.22 2.85 -27.48
C ASP A 978 30.95 3.26 -28.79
N LEU A 979 32.27 3.07 -28.87
CA LEU A 979 33.07 3.25 -30.09
C LEU A 979 32.86 2.15 -31.12
N GLY A 980 32.16 1.06 -30.78
CA GLY A 980 31.89 -0.04 -31.70
C GLY A 980 33.01 -1.08 -31.76
N CYS A 981 33.89 -1.17 -30.75
CA CYS A 981 34.95 -2.19 -30.72
C CYS A 981 34.35 -3.60 -30.58
N ILE A 982 35.04 -4.60 -31.11
CA ILE A 982 34.67 -6.01 -31.00
C ILE A 982 35.58 -6.68 -29.96
N PHE A 983 34.98 -7.25 -28.93
CA PHE A 983 35.67 -7.91 -27.82
C PHE A 983 35.88 -9.39 -28.11
N VAL A 984 37.15 -9.82 -28.11
CA VAL A 984 37.57 -11.23 -28.22
C VAL A 984 38.03 -11.73 -26.86
N GLY A 985 37.61 -12.94 -26.48
CA GLY A 985 38.03 -13.55 -25.23
C GLY A 985 37.54 -14.99 -25.09
N HIS A 986 37.55 -15.50 -23.86
CA HIS A 986 37.17 -16.89 -23.57
C HIS A 986 36.26 -16.95 -22.34
N GLY A 987 34.96 -17.23 -22.55
CA GLY A 987 33.98 -17.28 -21.47
C GLY A 987 33.42 -15.90 -21.07
N LEU A 988 33.48 -14.93 -21.98
CA LEU A 988 33.16 -13.51 -21.77
C LEU A 988 31.76 -13.25 -21.20
N LYS A 989 30.81 -14.17 -21.40
CA LYS A 989 29.47 -14.04 -20.84
C LYS A 989 29.49 -13.89 -19.31
N LYS A 990 30.34 -14.66 -18.62
CA LYS A 990 30.49 -14.58 -17.16
C LYS A 990 31.16 -13.26 -16.78
N ASP A 991 32.18 -12.85 -17.54
CA ASP A 991 32.97 -11.67 -17.24
C ASP A 991 32.15 -10.40 -17.37
N PHE A 992 31.44 -10.23 -18.49
CA PHE A 992 30.53 -9.10 -18.70
C PHE A 992 29.42 -9.04 -17.66
N ARG A 993 28.92 -10.20 -17.20
CA ARG A 993 27.94 -10.25 -16.11
C ARG A 993 28.52 -9.75 -14.78
N ILE A 994 29.75 -10.10 -14.43
CA ILE A 994 30.39 -9.65 -13.17
C ILE A 994 30.83 -8.17 -13.26
N ILE A 995 31.34 -7.74 -14.41
CA ILE A 995 31.64 -6.32 -14.71
C ILE A 995 30.35 -5.47 -14.67
N ASN A 996 29.19 -6.11 -14.88
CA ASN A 996 27.88 -5.49 -15.01
C ASN A 996 27.78 -4.56 -16.24
N ILE A 997 28.22 -5.06 -17.39
CA ILE A 997 28.11 -4.39 -18.68
C ILE A 997 27.41 -5.34 -19.67
N LEU A 998 26.44 -4.82 -20.41
CA LEU A 998 25.78 -5.59 -21.45
C LEU A 998 26.38 -5.25 -22.81
N VAL A 999 27.03 -6.24 -23.43
CA VAL A 999 27.61 -6.10 -24.77
C VAL A 999 26.65 -6.71 -25.81
N PRO A 1000 26.31 -5.98 -26.89
CA PRO A 1000 25.52 -6.53 -27.98
C PRO A 1000 26.21 -7.76 -28.60
N PRO A 1001 25.45 -8.81 -29.00
CA PRO A 1001 26.04 -10.04 -29.55
C PRO A 1001 26.97 -9.82 -30.76
N GLY A 1002 26.71 -8.80 -31.57
CA GLY A 1002 27.56 -8.48 -32.73
C GLY A 1002 28.95 -7.93 -32.38
N GLN A 1003 29.19 -7.55 -31.13
CA GLN A 1003 30.47 -7.06 -30.62
C GLN A 1003 31.18 -8.08 -29.71
N VAL A 1004 30.66 -9.30 -29.60
CA VAL A 1004 31.25 -10.36 -28.76
C VAL A 1004 31.73 -11.50 -29.64
N ILE A 1005 33.01 -11.85 -29.49
CA ILE A 1005 33.62 -13.03 -30.07
C ILE A 1005 34.14 -13.87 -28.92
N ASP A 1006 33.32 -14.83 -28.48
CA ASP A 1006 33.68 -15.75 -27.42
C ASP A 1006 34.24 -17.06 -28.02
N THR A 1007 35.53 -17.31 -27.79
CA THR A 1007 36.19 -18.53 -28.26
C THR A 1007 35.58 -19.80 -27.66
N VAL A 1008 34.98 -19.75 -26.47
CA VAL A 1008 34.26 -20.89 -25.89
C VAL A 1008 33.08 -21.27 -26.79
N ASP A 1009 32.31 -20.29 -27.23
CA ASP A 1009 31.10 -20.52 -28.03
C ASP A 1009 31.46 -20.98 -29.46
N ILE A 1010 32.60 -20.54 -29.99
CA ILE A 1010 33.13 -21.00 -31.29
C ILE A 1010 33.46 -22.50 -31.25
N PHE A 1011 34.18 -22.96 -30.21
CA PHE A 1011 34.62 -24.36 -30.09
C PHE A 1011 33.62 -25.25 -29.32
N HIS A 1012 32.36 -24.83 -29.19
CA HIS A 1012 31.31 -25.56 -28.46
C HIS A 1012 30.33 -26.29 -29.38
N ILE A 1013 30.22 -27.62 -29.21
CA ILE A 1013 29.20 -28.44 -29.88
C ILE A 1013 27.95 -28.54 -29.00
N LYS A 1014 26.86 -27.88 -29.41
CA LYS A 1014 25.60 -27.79 -28.64
C LYS A 1014 25.05 -29.15 -28.19
N ASN A 1015 25.16 -30.19 -29.02
CA ASN A 1015 24.66 -31.53 -28.72
C ASN A 1015 25.46 -32.28 -27.64
N ARG A 1016 26.69 -31.84 -27.31
CA ARG A 1016 27.59 -32.52 -26.36
C ARG A 1016 27.70 -31.81 -25.01
N GLN A 1017 27.11 -30.61 -24.86
CA GLN A 1017 26.99 -29.82 -23.62
C GLN A 1017 28.27 -29.58 -22.80
N ARG A 1018 29.47 -29.70 -23.40
CA ARG A 1018 30.74 -29.45 -22.70
C ARG A 1018 31.44 -28.21 -23.27
N LYS A 1019 31.58 -27.18 -22.44
CA LYS A 1019 32.47 -26.04 -22.71
C LYS A 1019 33.93 -26.45 -22.50
N ILE A 1020 34.80 -26.07 -23.42
CA ILE A 1020 36.22 -26.42 -23.40
C ILE A 1020 36.99 -25.29 -22.72
N SER A 1021 37.96 -25.63 -21.85
CA SER A 1021 38.79 -24.63 -21.18
C SER A 1021 39.87 -24.04 -22.09
N LEU A 1022 40.23 -22.78 -21.84
CA LEU A 1022 41.28 -22.07 -22.57
C LEU A 1022 42.60 -22.84 -22.54
N ARG A 1023 42.99 -23.33 -21.35
CA ARG A 1023 44.19 -24.14 -21.15
C ARG A 1023 44.25 -25.37 -22.05
N PHE A 1024 43.12 -26.06 -22.26
CA PHE A 1024 43.07 -27.23 -23.14
C PHE A 1024 43.15 -26.82 -24.62
N LEU A 1025 42.47 -25.73 -25.01
CA LEU A 1025 42.54 -25.21 -26.38
C LEU A 1025 43.95 -24.70 -26.72
N ALA A 1026 44.61 -24.00 -25.81
CA ALA A 1026 45.99 -23.53 -25.97
C ALA A 1026 46.97 -24.71 -26.13
N TRP A 1027 46.82 -25.74 -25.28
CA TRP A 1027 47.63 -26.95 -25.34
C TRP A 1027 47.46 -27.71 -26.66
N TYR A 1028 46.23 -27.83 -27.18
CA TYR A 1028 45.94 -28.57 -28.41
C TYR A 1028 46.23 -27.77 -29.70
N LEU A 1029 45.82 -26.50 -29.75
CA LEU A 1029 45.87 -25.68 -30.98
C LEU A 1029 47.16 -24.88 -31.13
N LEU A 1030 47.76 -24.44 -30.01
CA LEU A 1030 48.94 -23.57 -30.00
C LEU A 1030 50.20 -24.30 -29.53
N ASN A 1031 50.09 -25.53 -29.02
CA ASN A 1031 51.18 -26.28 -28.38
C ASN A 1031 51.87 -25.46 -27.28
N GLN A 1032 51.07 -24.77 -26.46
CA GLN A 1032 51.54 -23.92 -25.37
C GLN A 1032 50.92 -24.36 -24.04
N ASP A 1033 51.75 -24.40 -23.00
CA ASP A 1033 51.29 -24.53 -21.62
C ASP A 1033 51.11 -23.13 -21.04
N ILE A 1034 49.86 -22.77 -20.72
CA ILE A 1034 49.48 -21.52 -20.06
C ILE A 1034 48.96 -21.81 -18.64
N GLN A 1035 48.89 -20.80 -17.77
CA GLN A 1035 48.34 -20.94 -16.41
C GLN A 1035 49.05 -22.02 -15.58
N THR A 1036 50.39 -22.03 -15.56
CA THR A 1036 51.18 -23.07 -14.87
C THR A 1036 51.20 -22.94 -13.35
N ASP A 1037 51.37 -21.72 -12.82
CA ASP A 1037 51.43 -21.44 -11.37
C ASP A 1037 50.24 -20.59 -10.89
N THR A 1038 50.00 -19.44 -11.54
CA THR A 1038 48.86 -18.54 -11.30
C THR A 1038 48.31 -18.04 -12.62
N HIS A 1039 47.04 -17.65 -12.65
CA HIS A 1039 46.44 -16.99 -13.82
C HIS A 1039 47.00 -15.58 -14.03
N ASP A 1040 47.18 -15.19 -15.30
CA ASP A 1040 47.50 -13.82 -15.71
C ASP A 1040 46.57 -13.40 -16.85
N SER A 1041 45.73 -12.40 -16.61
CA SER A 1041 44.74 -11.91 -17.55
C SER A 1041 45.33 -11.41 -18.88
N ILE A 1042 46.59 -10.94 -18.88
CA ILE A 1042 47.27 -10.55 -20.13
C ILE A 1042 47.62 -11.78 -20.98
N GLU A 1043 48.11 -12.86 -20.36
CA GLU A 1043 48.40 -14.13 -21.02
C GLU A 1043 47.11 -14.74 -21.60
N ASP A 1044 46.03 -14.73 -20.82
CA ASP A 1044 44.75 -15.33 -21.20
C ASP A 1044 44.07 -14.58 -22.35
N ALA A 1045 44.02 -13.25 -22.30
CA ALA A 1045 43.49 -12.44 -23.40
C ALA A 1045 44.30 -12.62 -24.70
N ARG A 1046 45.64 -12.69 -24.59
CA ARG A 1046 46.53 -12.94 -25.73
C ARG A 1046 46.29 -14.32 -26.35
N THR A 1047 46.14 -15.33 -25.51
CA THR A 1047 45.88 -16.71 -25.94
C THR A 1047 44.53 -16.82 -26.62
N ALA A 1048 43.48 -16.20 -26.07
CA ALA A 1048 42.16 -16.17 -26.69
C ALA A 1048 42.18 -15.50 -28.07
N LEU A 1049 42.93 -14.40 -28.22
CA LEU A 1049 43.13 -13.75 -29.52
C LEU A 1049 43.85 -14.66 -30.52
N ALA A 1050 44.91 -15.35 -30.09
CA ALA A 1050 45.65 -16.30 -30.94
C ALA A 1050 44.77 -17.48 -31.39
N ILE A 1051 43.93 -18.01 -30.49
CA ILE A 1051 42.95 -19.06 -30.80
C ILE A 1051 41.92 -18.56 -31.80
N TYR A 1052 41.40 -17.35 -31.63
CA TYR A 1052 40.46 -16.76 -32.60
C TYR A 1052 41.08 -16.61 -33.99
N LYS A 1053 42.35 -16.19 -34.08
CA LYS A 1053 43.08 -16.14 -35.36
C LYS A 1053 43.28 -17.52 -35.99
N LYS A 1054 43.57 -18.54 -35.17
CA LYS A 1054 43.62 -19.94 -35.65
C LYS A 1054 42.28 -20.43 -36.18
N TYR A 1055 41.19 -20.07 -35.52
CA TYR A 1055 39.84 -20.33 -36.04
C TYR A 1055 39.61 -19.67 -37.40
N LEU A 1056 39.99 -18.40 -37.57
CA LEU A 1056 39.88 -17.71 -38.87
C LEU A 1056 40.70 -18.41 -39.96
N GLN A 1057 41.91 -18.90 -39.62
CA GLN A 1057 42.73 -19.71 -40.52
C GLN A 1057 41.99 -20.99 -40.93
N PHE A 1058 41.52 -21.80 -39.98
CA PHE A 1058 40.81 -23.06 -40.28
C PHE A 1058 39.52 -22.85 -41.07
N LYS A 1059 38.81 -21.75 -40.81
CA LYS A 1059 37.61 -21.38 -41.56
C LYS A 1059 37.94 -20.98 -43.00
N SER A 1060 39.06 -20.29 -43.23
CA SER A 1060 39.53 -19.95 -44.58
C SER A 1060 40.00 -21.18 -45.36
N GLU A 1061 40.54 -22.18 -44.66
CA GLU A 1061 41.01 -23.46 -45.22
C GLU A 1061 39.89 -24.50 -45.35
N GLY A 1062 38.71 -24.26 -44.76
CA GLY A 1062 37.54 -25.16 -44.83
C GLY A 1062 37.65 -26.43 -43.97
N ILE A 1063 38.57 -26.47 -43.00
CA ILE A 1063 38.87 -27.66 -42.17
C ILE A 1063 38.37 -27.56 -40.72
N PHE A 1064 37.63 -26.51 -40.39
CA PHE A 1064 37.26 -26.21 -39.00
C PHE A 1064 36.41 -27.32 -38.35
N GLU A 1065 35.41 -27.85 -39.05
CA GLU A 1065 34.51 -28.88 -38.51
C GLU A 1065 35.26 -30.18 -38.17
N GLU A 1066 36.26 -30.56 -38.99
CA GLU A 1066 37.10 -31.73 -38.74
C GLU A 1066 37.98 -31.53 -37.51
N VAL A 1067 38.66 -30.38 -37.43
CA VAL A 1067 39.49 -30.00 -36.28
C VAL A 1067 38.65 -29.97 -35.00
N LEU A 1068 37.42 -29.47 -35.07
CA LEU A 1068 36.52 -29.42 -33.93
C LEU A 1068 36.15 -30.81 -33.42
N GLU A 1069 35.84 -31.77 -34.30
CA GLU A 1069 35.58 -33.15 -33.89
C GLU A 1069 36.83 -33.83 -33.30
N ASP A 1070 38.00 -33.57 -33.88
CA ASP A 1070 39.27 -34.06 -33.39
C ASP A 1070 39.57 -33.56 -31.97
N ILE A 1071 39.32 -32.28 -31.67
CA ILE A 1071 39.45 -31.70 -30.32
C ILE A 1071 38.60 -32.48 -29.30
N TYR A 1072 37.35 -32.83 -29.64
CA TYR A 1072 36.49 -33.60 -28.73
C TYR A 1072 36.91 -35.07 -28.62
N SER A 1073 37.54 -35.63 -29.65
CA SER A 1073 38.09 -36.99 -29.61
C SER A 1073 39.31 -37.07 -28.67
N GLU A 1074 40.27 -36.17 -28.82
CA GLU A 1074 41.47 -36.09 -28.00
C GLU A 1074 41.14 -35.59 -26.58
N GLY A 1075 40.19 -34.68 -26.44
CA GLY A 1075 39.64 -34.27 -25.14
C GLY A 1075 39.09 -35.46 -24.33
N ARG A 1076 38.40 -36.40 -24.97
CA ARG A 1076 37.94 -37.63 -24.29
C ARG A 1076 39.09 -38.55 -23.90
N LYS A 1077 40.09 -38.70 -24.77
CA LYS A 1077 41.27 -39.55 -24.53
C LYS A 1077 42.12 -39.05 -23.36
N TYR A 1078 42.33 -37.73 -23.26
CA TYR A 1078 43.08 -37.09 -22.18
C TYR A 1078 42.20 -36.62 -21.01
N ASN A 1079 40.92 -37.00 -20.99
CA ASN A 1079 39.95 -36.60 -19.97
C ASN A 1079 39.91 -35.07 -19.73
N TRP A 1080 40.14 -34.29 -20.80
CA TRP A 1080 40.15 -32.82 -20.84
C TRP A 1080 41.17 -32.17 -19.90
N LYS A 1081 42.23 -32.89 -19.54
CA LYS A 1081 43.33 -32.39 -18.71
C LYS A 1081 44.62 -32.41 -19.52
N PRO A 1082 45.17 -31.25 -19.88
CA PRO A 1082 46.43 -31.19 -20.63
C PRO A 1082 47.59 -31.69 -19.78
N THR A 1083 48.49 -32.46 -20.39
CA THR A 1083 49.75 -32.91 -19.76
C THR A 1083 50.85 -31.92 -20.10
N PRO A 1084 51.41 -31.18 -19.11
CA PRO A 1084 52.44 -30.18 -19.38
C PRO A 1084 53.64 -30.76 -20.13
N GLY A 1085 54.11 -30.08 -21.16
CA GLY A 1085 55.27 -30.45 -21.97
C GLY A 1085 55.07 -31.61 -22.97
N VAL A 1086 53.89 -32.23 -23.02
CA VAL A 1086 53.56 -33.29 -23.99
C VAL A 1086 52.38 -32.84 -24.84
N PHE A 1087 52.63 -32.46 -26.09
CA PHE A 1087 51.60 -31.95 -27.00
C PHE A 1087 51.14 -33.03 -28.00
N PRO A 1088 49.85 -33.07 -28.35
CA PRO A 1088 49.32 -34.05 -29.29
C PRO A 1088 49.76 -33.72 -30.72
N THR A 1089 50.23 -34.72 -31.46
CA THR A 1089 50.47 -34.60 -32.90
C THR A 1089 49.13 -34.63 -33.62
N SER A 1090 48.72 -33.51 -34.23
CA SER A 1090 47.43 -33.44 -34.93
C SER A 1090 47.44 -34.40 -36.13
N ARG A 1091 46.33 -35.12 -36.33
CA ARG A 1091 46.17 -36.05 -37.49
C ARG A 1091 46.08 -35.31 -38.83
N ILE A 1092 45.77 -34.02 -38.78
CA ILE A 1092 45.58 -33.12 -39.93
C ILE A 1092 46.89 -32.36 -40.28
N GLY A 1093 47.96 -32.53 -39.50
CA GLY A 1093 49.18 -31.71 -39.55
C GLY A 1093 50.34 -32.16 -40.46
N ASN A 1094 50.16 -33.11 -41.39
CA ASN A 1094 51.28 -33.62 -42.21
C ASN A 1094 51.56 -32.82 -43.51
N SER A 1095 51.04 -31.60 -43.66
CA SER A 1095 51.35 -30.74 -44.83
C SER A 1095 51.79 -29.31 -44.49
N PHE A 1096 52.11 -28.99 -43.24
CA PHE A 1096 52.54 -27.64 -42.84
C PHE A 1096 53.87 -27.60 -42.07
N SER A 1097 54.76 -28.56 -42.31
CA SER A 1097 56.14 -28.56 -41.79
C SER A 1097 57.15 -28.01 -42.79
N ASN A 1098 56.87 -26.88 -43.44
CA ASN A 1098 57.84 -26.13 -44.24
C ASN A 1098 57.32 -24.69 -44.44
N LEU A 1099 57.47 -23.84 -43.42
CA LEU A 1099 57.56 -22.37 -43.56
C LEU A 1099 58.06 -21.78 -42.23
N SER A 1100 59.37 -21.47 -42.23
CA SER A 1100 60.11 -20.58 -41.32
C SER A 1100 59.93 -20.74 -39.81
N GLU A 1101 60.78 -21.59 -39.23
CA GLU A 1101 61.35 -21.39 -37.90
C GLU A 1101 62.18 -20.09 -37.87
N THR A 1102 61.56 -18.95 -37.58
CA THR A 1102 62.23 -17.78 -37.00
C THR A 1102 61.19 -16.87 -36.36
N ASN A 1103 61.41 -16.50 -35.10
CA ASN A 1103 60.62 -15.58 -34.28
C ASN A 1103 59.38 -16.14 -33.55
N ILE A 1104 59.56 -17.06 -32.59
CA ILE A 1104 58.94 -16.98 -31.24
C ILE A 1104 59.83 -17.82 -30.30
N ARG A 1105 61.03 -17.34 -29.97
CA ARG A 1105 61.82 -17.79 -28.81
C ARG A 1105 62.77 -16.68 -28.43
N GLU A 1106 62.28 -15.70 -27.68
CA GLU A 1106 63.09 -14.90 -26.75
C GLU A 1106 62.14 -14.06 -25.88
N ILE A 1107 62.10 -14.39 -24.60
CA ILE A 1107 61.57 -13.52 -23.55
C ILE A 1107 62.71 -12.55 -23.22
N PRO A 1108 62.61 -11.23 -23.46
CA PRO A 1108 63.62 -10.31 -22.96
C PRO A 1108 63.37 -10.03 -21.47
N PRO A 1109 64.40 -10.00 -20.62
CA PRO A 1109 64.27 -9.56 -19.24
C PRO A 1109 63.95 -8.06 -19.18
N PRO A 1110 63.43 -7.54 -18.03
CA PRO A 1110 63.01 -6.15 -17.91
C PRO A 1110 64.20 -5.19 -18.05
N ILE A 1111 64.12 -4.25 -19.00
CA ILE A 1111 65.16 -3.27 -19.28
C ILE A 1111 65.15 -2.17 -18.22
N SER A 1112 66.26 -2.08 -17.49
CA SER A 1112 66.68 -0.93 -16.68
C SER A 1112 67.61 -0.02 -17.49
N GLU A 1113 67.44 1.30 -17.29
CA GLU A 1113 68.36 2.41 -17.58
C GLU A 1113 68.57 2.84 -19.05
N ILE A 1114 68.26 4.11 -19.33
CA ILE A 1114 68.79 4.90 -20.45
C ILE A 1114 69.28 6.24 -19.86
N PRO A 1115 70.49 6.70 -20.24
CA PRO A 1115 70.79 8.13 -20.34
C PRO A 1115 71.14 8.53 -21.80
N PRO A 1116 71.17 9.86 -22.09
CA PRO A 1116 70.56 10.43 -23.29
C PRO A 1116 71.56 10.93 -24.35
N SER A 1117 71.09 11.22 -25.56
CA SER A 1117 71.46 12.43 -26.36
C SER A 1117 70.77 12.50 -27.73
N ILE A 1118 70.38 13.75 -28.06
CA ILE A 1118 69.79 14.38 -29.28
C ILE A 1118 70.91 14.56 -30.35
N PRO A 1119 70.71 14.58 -31.70
CA PRO A 1119 70.01 15.69 -32.40
C PRO A 1119 69.26 15.46 -33.74
N GLU A 1120 68.08 16.10 -33.82
CA GLU A 1120 67.59 17.12 -34.78
C GLU A 1120 67.84 17.09 -36.33
N ILE A 1121 66.71 17.25 -37.07
CA ILE A 1121 66.43 18.09 -38.28
C ILE A 1121 66.77 17.51 -39.69
N PRO A 1122 66.09 17.87 -40.84
CA PRO A 1122 64.84 18.63 -41.10
C PRO A 1122 63.78 17.97 -42.02
N LEU A 1123 62.60 18.61 -41.98
CA LEU A 1123 61.49 18.69 -42.94
C LEU A 1123 61.85 18.82 -44.44
N LEU A 1124 60.99 18.27 -45.29
CA LEU A 1124 60.69 18.82 -46.63
C LEU A 1124 59.18 18.80 -46.89
N ILE A 1125 58.66 19.97 -47.25
CA ILE A 1125 57.30 20.30 -47.65
C ILE A 1125 57.19 20.15 -49.17
N SER A 1126 56.08 19.65 -49.70
CA SER A 1126 55.59 20.07 -51.01
C SER A 1126 54.07 20.06 -51.06
N GLU A 1127 53.53 21.24 -51.36
CA GLU A 1127 52.19 21.61 -51.83
C GLU A 1127 51.73 20.66 -52.96
N GLY A 1128 50.46 20.31 -53.17
CA GLY A 1128 49.24 21.12 -53.19
C GLY A 1128 48.66 21.04 -54.62
N THR A 1129 47.49 20.42 -54.81
CA THR A 1129 46.63 20.66 -56.00
C THR A 1129 45.21 20.18 -55.73
N GLU A 1130 44.26 21.11 -55.84
CA GLU A 1130 42.81 20.94 -55.76
C GLU A 1130 42.18 20.76 -57.17
N ILE A 1131 40.85 20.56 -57.17
CA ILE A 1131 39.83 20.78 -58.24
C ILE A 1131 39.57 19.54 -59.15
N PRO A 1132 38.33 19.25 -59.64
CA PRO A 1132 36.95 19.35 -59.11
C PRO A 1132 36.11 18.04 -59.33
N PRO A 1133 34.81 18.00 -58.97
CA PRO A 1133 33.93 16.84 -59.17
C PRO A 1133 33.21 16.85 -60.53
N LEU A 1134 32.78 15.67 -60.98
CA LEU A 1134 31.91 15.51 -62.15
C LEU A 1134 30.72 14.62 -61.81
N THR A 1135 29.55 15.14 -62.17
CA THR A 1135 28.19 14.61 -62.06
C THR A 1135 27.81 13.77 -63.29
N SER A 1136 26.65 13.12 -63.16
CA SER A 1136 25.61 12.83 -64.17
C SER A 1136 25.35 11.35 -64.55
N GLU A 1137 24.14 10.93 -64.15
CA GLU A 1137 23.01 10.43 -64.97
C GLU A 1137 23.13 9.19 -65.89
N GLY A 1138 22.16 8.28 -65.66
CA GLY A 1138 21.34 7.57 -66.66
C GLY A 1138 21.98 6.36 -67.37
N ALA A 1139 21.26 5.35 -67.86
CA ALA A 1139 19.88 4.88 -67.77
C ALA A 1139 19.85 3.51 -68.50
N GLU A 1140 18.76 2.73 -68.30
CA GLU A 1140 18.26 1.63 -69.16
C GLU A 1140 19.05 0.30 -69.24
N SER A 1141 18.47 -0.86 -69.54
CA SER A 1141 17.16 -1.50 -69.40
C SER A 1141 17.30 -2.94 -69.94
N LEU A 1142 16.26 -3.78 -69.75
CA LEU A 1142 15.86 -4.98 -70.50
C LEU A 1142 16.15 -6.40 -69.94
N THR A 1143 15.02 -7.04 -69.57
CA THR A 1143 14.53 -8.41 -69.93
C THR A 1143 15.29 -9.63 -69.41
N SER A 1144 14.70 -10.79 -69.10
CA SER A 1144 13.33 -11.34 -68.94
C SER A 1144 13.56 -12.85 -68.69
N LEU A 1145 12.69 -13.54 -67.94
CA LEU A 1145 12.15 -14.88 -68.27
C LEU A 1145 11.45 -15.50 -67.04
N THR A 1146 10.15 -15.80 -67.23
CA THR A 1146 9.33 -16.78 -66.49
C THR A 1146 9.59 -18.20 -67.03
N PRO A 1147 9.09 -19.29 -66.39
CA PRO A 1147 7.68 -19.79 -66.54
C PRO A 1147 7.02 -20.19 -65.19
N GLU A 1148 5.71 -20.01 -64.96
CA GLU A 1148 4.55 -20.93 -65.22
C GLU A 1148 4.68 -22.32 -64.56
N GLU A 1149 3.93 -22.62 -63.49
CA GLU A 1149 2.54 -23.12 -63.38
C GLU A 1149 2.43 -24.66 -63.34
N THR A 1150 1.74 -25.19 -62.31
CA THR A 1150 0.80 -26.33 -62.43
C THR A 1150 0.03 -26.55 -61.12
N GLU A 1151 -1.29 -26.37 -61.21
CA GLU A 1151 -2.31 -26.75 -60.23
C GLU A 1151 -2.48 -28.28 -60.18
N ILE A 1152 -2.77 -28.85 -58.99
CA ILE A 1152 -3.73 -29.98 -58.83
C ILE A 1152 -4.41 -29.90 -57.44
N ARG A 1153 -5.73 -29.70 -57.44
CA ARG A 1153 -6.74 -30.20 -56.47
C ARG A 1153 -7.56 -31.28 -57.23
N PRO A 1154 -8.29 -32.26 -56.61
CA PRO A 1154 -9.38 -31.97 -55.65
C PRO A 1154 -9.82 -33.13 -54.69
N SER A 1155 -10.99 -32.93 -54.06
CA SER A 1155 -11.94 -33.86 -53.40
C SER A 1155 -11.75 -34.11 -51.89
N LEU A 1156 -12.66 -33.68 -51.00
CA LEU A 1156 -14.07 -34.06 -50.70
C LEU A 1156 -14.21 -35.44 -50.02
N ALA A 1157 -14.48 -35.42 -48.71
CA ALA A 1157 -15.39 -36.35 -48.05
C ALA A 1157 -15.79 -35.80 -46.67
N SER A 1158 -17.08 -35.54 -46.53
CA SER A 1158 -17.85 -35.33 -45.32
C SER A 1158 -18.23 -36.67 -44.71
N GLU A 1159 -18.13 -36.85 -43.39
CA GLU A 1159 -18.94 -37.85 -42.67
C GLU A 1159 -19.42 -37.30 -41.33
N GLU A 1160 -20.69 -37.63 -41.08
CA GLU A 1160 -21.58 -37.18 -40.01
C GLU A 1160 -21.56 -38.13 -38.79
N ARG A 1161 -21.98 -37.60 -37.63
CA ARG A 1161 -22.62 -38.30 -36.47
C ARG A 1161 -21.70 -39.28 -35.68
N GLU A 1162 -21.83 -39.52 -34.38
CA GLU A 1162 -22.99 -39.64 -33.50
C GLU A 1162 -22.71 -39.19 -32.06
N ILE A 1163 -23.83 -38.85 -31.40
CA ILE A 1163 -24.03 -38.61 -29.97
C ILE A 1163 -24.37 -39.96 -29.31
N ASN A 1164 -23.78 -40.32 -28.16
CA ASN A 1164 -24.49 -40.76 -26.93
C ASN A 1164 -23.55 -41.27 -25.81
N PRO A 1165 -24.05 -41.38 -24.56
CA PRO A 1165 -23.30 -41.12 -23.32
C PRO A 1165 -23.16 -42.39 -22.44
N SER A 1166 -22.82 -42.17 -21.16
CA SER A 1166 -22.97 -43.06 -19.99
C SER A 1166 -21.69 -43.73 -19.49
N LEU A 1167 -21.33 -43.44 -18.24
CA LEU A 1167 -21.35 -44.37 -17.10
C LEU A 1167 -20.41 -43.87 -15.98
N ALA A 1168 -21.02 -43.56 -14.84
CA ALA A 1168 -20.42 -43.67 -13.50
C ALA A 1168 -21.05 -44.92 -12.84
N PRO A 1169 -20.72 -45.30 -11.59
CA PRO A 1169 -19.43 -45.38 -10.87
C PRO A 1169 -19.22 -46.76 -10.20
N GLU A 1170 -17.99 -47.12 -9.77
CA GLU A 1170 -17.74 -48.17 -8.76
C GLU A 1170 -16.52 -47.73 -7.92
N GLU A 1171 -16.66 -47.41 -6.63
CA GLU A 1171 -16.69 -48.27 -5.43
C GLU A 1171 -15.34 -48.88 -4.98
N THR A 1172 -14.83 -48.29 -3.90
CA THR A 1172 -14.21 -48.91 -2.71
C THR A 1172 -12.95 -49.78 -2.83
N LYS A 1173 -11.92 -49.43 -2.04
CA LYS A 1173 -11.27 -50.37 -1.11
C LYS A 1173 -10.48 -49.62 -0.02
N ASN A 1174 -10.83 -49.97 1.22
CA ASN A 1174 -10.25 -49.54 2.48
C ASN A 1174 -9.08 -50.46 2.93
N ILE A 1175 -8.41 -50.00 4.00
CA ILE A 1175 -7.67 -50.74 5.07
C ILE A 1175 -6.16 -50.99 4.80
N PRO A 1176 -5.24 -50.92 5.80
CA PRO A 1176 -5.07 -49.96 6.92
C PRO A 1176 -3.60 -49.48 7.07
N PHE A 1177 -3.35 -48.47 7.92
CA PHE A 1177 -2.02 -48.19 8.48
C PHE A 1177 -1.98 -48.55 9.97
N SER A 1178 -0.99 -49.35 10.34
CA SER A 1178 -0.67 -49.78 11.71
C SER A 1178 0.03 -48.68 12.49
N ALA A 1179 -0.42 -48.46 13.73
CA ALA A 1179 0.26 -47.65 14.73
C ALA A 1179 1.27 -48.52 15.50
N SER A 1180 2.48 -47.99 15.72
CA SER A 1180 3.44 -48.49 16.72
C SER A 1180 3.83 -47.35 17.65
N GLU A 1181 3.86 -47.71 18.93
CA GLU A 1181 4.07 -46.91 20.13
C GLU A 1181 5.43 -46.22 20.17
N GLU A 1182 5.51 -45.04 20.80
CA GLU A 1182 6.69 -44.63 21.57
C GLU A 1182 6.31 -43.56 22.63
N THR A 1183 6.27 -44.04 23.87
CA THR A 1183 6.57 -43.43 25.18
C THR A 1183 6.75 -41.91 25.31
N GLU A 1184 5.82 -41.24 26.04
CA GLU A 1184 6.02 -39.91 26.63
C GLU A 1184 6.49 -40.01 28.09
N ILE A 1185 7.57 -39.28 28.41
CA ILE A 1185 8.05 -38.97 29.77
C ILE A 1185 7.60 -37.53 30.09
N PRO A 1186 7.02 -37.22 31.26
CA PRO A 1186 6.58 -35.86 31.57
C PRO A 1186 7.75 -35.03 32.15
N PRO A 1187 7.90 -33.73 31.80
CA PRO A 1187 8.78 -32.83 32.53
C PRO A 1187 8.08 -32.25 33.77
N PRO A 1188 8.85 -31.77 34.77
CA PRO A 1188 8.34 -31.49 36.11
C PRO A 1188 7.62 -30.15 36.20
N LEU A 1189 6.67 -30.11 37.14
CA LEU A 1189 5.94 -28.94 37.60
C LEU A 1189 6.89 -27.86 38.17
N ILE A 1190 6.83 -26.66 37.60
CA ILE A 1190 6.86 -25.36 38.32
C ILE A 1190 5.85 -24.42 37.66
#